data_AF-A0A921G9N0-F1
#
_entry.id   AF-A0A921G9N0-F1
#
_cell.length_a   1.000
_cell.length_b   1.000
_cell.length_c   1.000
_cell.angle_alpha   90.00
_cell.angle_beta   90.00
_cell.angle_gamma   90.00
#
_symmetry.space_group_name_H-M   'P 1'
#
loop_
_entity.id
_entity.type
_entity.pdbx_description
1 polymer ?
#
loop_
_entity_poly.entity_id
_entity_poly.type
_entity_poly.pdbx_seq_one_letter_code
_entity_poly.pdbx_strand_id
1 'polypeptide(L)'
;MRKVLIVMDDINYRGGAHFATFKMANYLAETGMGVFIYSPHEILKETQKYLSSQITICNEKNYAEYEYVIVPFENSCFREEVAALEGIKKIQWVHIDYKKWAEIVDADIQQQKELFSCFDKIVFVSQHNLNNFLLVFPELESKCIVIYNILDTYEIGLKSLAPIDSEIMEKHSDAQLNIVVSGRLEPQKSYQRLIDIAKILNEQGTKIEWHILGKGKEYDILKQKCLKYSITNIHFWGFRQNPYPFVKAADIFALLSEYEGLALVIAESLSLGTPVLATESGGVREILADEYGWIVKNDIYSIINTLQKIYSDRKLISEKRKKLKNYQYNNEGIKKELNRLFEISDNTSKSQINYVPDRNLMTNKDVDISVVVPVYNTEKYLKECLESLVQQTYDNLEIIIVNDGSTDHSERIIADYVYHYPDKIRAFSIKNSGLGEARNYGIRKARGQYIGFVDSDDTVQPEMFQKMYAAAQKNDSDCVMCDYIAIWDSGKKEYIHSLEGNVDRFEILKYSSKYGVVNACTKLIHKNLMNKVSFPKGFYEDLATTPILLSYAKNIHYVREGLYNYRQRTGSITSIKNNDSRLLDCYAAWDRILNLSNPLYENEIHFAVYWSINFFCTNFLENFAYYSKKYFDSNKKNFLHNSYIQKAVENGQFINFEQLPEIPKIIHYCKFGNGDTAETFNQCYLSWKKYAPDYKIIEWNESNCDIKDNPILENAYSQQDWTILSEYFRLKALKNYGGIALDSDMELLKPLDELRCDSFFLAFETSNMVQAGIIGAEKNCIFIERLLTTYKASELLENKDFPEMLLKEKMLRVLLGEGGFYQNGKTQHLRNGGKIYSANVLTINVHDGNCIVKHHYDICKPGQKVWCNGYEVIRQYFASQILLESNEKSSNSSAVDYERLYKEIQSSTFWRMTKPLRIFADFCKKIKCKMGGKNDK
;
A
#
# COMPACT_ATOMS: atom_id res chain seq x y z
N MET A 1 -24.01 -26.01 -13.26
CA MET A 1 -23.56 -25.91 -11.86
C MET A 1 -24.14 -27.11 -11.13
N ARG A 2 -23.30 -27.98 -10.55
CA ARG A 2 -23.79 -29.15 -9.80
C ARG A 2 -24.44 -28.67 -8.50
N LYS A 3 -25.57 -29.25 -8.13
CA LYS A 3 -26.36 -28.86 -6.95
C LYS A 3 -26.34 -29.96 -5.89
N VAL A 4 -26.05 -29.60 -4.64
CA VAL A 4 -25.99 -30.49 -3.48
C VAL A 4 -27.02 -30.04 -2.45
N LEU A 5 -27.85 -30.97 -1.97
CA LEU A 5 -28.74 -30.76 -0.83
C LEU A 5 -28.22 -31.52 0.39
N ILE A 6 -28.07 -30.81 1.50
CA ILE A 6 -27.78 -31.39 2.82
C ILE A 6 -29.05 -31.33 3.64
N VAL A 7 -29.51 -32.46 4.15
CA VAL A 7 -30.71 -32.54 5.01
C VAL A 7 -30.31 -32.69 6.47
N MET A 8 -30.74 -31.79 7.34
CA MET A 8 -30.35 -31.76 8.75
C MET A 8 -31.58 -31.73 9.66
N ASP A 9 -31.66 -32.63 10.65
CA ASP A 9 -32.80 -32.71 11.58
C ASP A 9 -33.00 -31.39 12.33
N ASP A 10 -31.91 -30.79 12.80
CA ASP A 10 -31.88 -29.44 13.37
C ASP A 10 -30.58 -28.73 13.01
N ILE A 11 -30.66 -27.75 12.10
CA ILE A 11 -29.51 -26.93 11.70
C ILE A 11 -28.93 -26.11 12.87
N ASN A 12 -29.69 -25.87 13.94
CA ASN A 12 -29.25 -25.05 15.06
C ASN A 12 -28.51 -25.84 16.15
N TYR A 13 -28.51 -27.17 16.09
CA TYR A 13 -27.81 -27.98 17.07
C TYR A 13 -26.28 -27.78 16.99
N ARG A 14 -25.61 -27.83 18.15
CA ARG A 14 -24.19 -27.44 18.33
C ARG A 14 -23.29 -28.64 18.63
N GLY A 15 -23.37 -29.66 17.78
CA GLY A 15 -22.51 -30.84 17.86
C GLY A 15 -21.24 -30.72 17.01
N GLY A 16 -20.19 -31.46 17.37
CA GLY A 16 -18.95 -31.52 16.57
C GLY A 16 -19.20 -31.99 15.13
N ALA A 17 -20.11 -32.95 14.93
CA ALA A 17 -20.53 -33.39 13.60
C ALA A 17 -21.24 -32.27 12.80
N HIS A 18 -22.04 -31.41 13.46
CA HIS A 18 -22.74 -30.31 12.78
C HIS A 18 -21.75 -29.26 12.25
N PHE A 19 -20.75 -28.89 13.07
CA PHE A 19 -19.69 -27.98 12.63
C PHE A 19 -18.84 -28.58 11.50
N ALA A 20 -18.61 -29.90 11.51
CA ALA A 20 -17.95 -30.58 10.40
C ALA A 20 -18.78 -30.49 9.11
N THR A 21 -20.10 -30.71 9.20
CA THR A 21 -21.03 -30.54 8.08
C THR A 21 -21.01 -29.11 7.52
N PHE A 22 -21.02 -28.08 8.37
CA PHE A 22 -20.94 -26.68 7.92
C PHE A 22 -19.64 -26.36 7.18
N LYS A 23 -18.51 -26.84 7.70
CA LYS A 23 -17.19 -26.64 7.06
C LYS A 23 -17.11 -27.33 5.70
N MET A 24 -17.64 -28.55 5.60
CA MET A 24 -17.77 -29.25 4.31
C MET A 24 -18.66 -28.46 3.35
N ALA A 25 -19.84 -28.00 3.80
CA ALA A 25 -20.77 -27.23 2.98
C ALA A 25 -20.15 -25.92 2.47
N ASN A 26 -19.42 -25.21 3.33
CA ASN A 26 -18.72 -23.97 2.96
C ASN A 26 -17.66 -24.24 1.89
N TYR A 27 -16.83 -25.28 2.07
CA TYR A 27 -15.82 -25.64 1.08
C TYR A 27 -16.46 -26.01 -0.27
N LEU A 28 -17.53 -26.81 -0.28
CA LEU A 28 -18.24 -27.14 -1.52
C LEU A 28 -18.79 -25.89 -2.22
N ALA A 29 -19.33 -24.92 -1.46
CA ALA A 29 -19.79 -23.65 -2.02
C ALA A 29 -18.62 -22.86 -2.66
N GLU A 30 -17.46 -22.80 -1.99
CA GLU A 30 -16.25 -22.14 -2.51
C GLU A 30 -15.75 -22.74 -3.83
N THR A 31 -15.96 -24.02 -4.08
CA THR A 31 -15.63 -24.66 -5.38
C THR A 31 -16.58 -24.30 -6.52
N GLY A 32 -17.61 -23.47 -6.26
CA GLY A 32 -18.61 -23.06 -7.24
C GLY A 32 -19.77 -24.04 -7.39
N MET A 33 -19.92 -25.03 -6.48
CA MET A 33 -21.12 -25.86 -6.42
C MET A 33 -22.29 -25.08 -5.81
N GLY A 34 -23.51 -25.35 -6.28
CA GLY A 34 -24.72 -24.83 -5.65
C GLY A 34 -25.03 -25.66 -4.41
N VAL A 35 -24.74 -25.12 -3.22
CA VAL A 35 -24.95 -25.82 -1.94
C VAL A 35 -26.22 -25.33 -1.25
N PHE A 36 -27.07 -26.29 -0.88
CA PHE A 36 -28.37 -26.05 -0.28
C PHE A 36 -28.48 -26.86 1.02
N ILE A 37 -29.08 -26.26 2.05
CA ILE A 37 -29.35 -26.96 3.32
C ILE A 37 -30.85 -26.87 3.62
N TYR A 38 -31.47 -28.02 3.87
CA TYR A 38 -32.82 -28.11 4.39
C TYR A 38 -32.80 -28.53 5.86
N SER A 39 -33.61 -27.85 6.67
CA SER A 39 -33.91 -28.24 8.05
C SER A 39 -35.35 -27.87 8.39
N PRO A 40 -36.09 -28.68 9.17
CA PRO A 40 -37.44 -28.35 9.61
C PRO A 40 -37.47 -27.20 10.62
N HIS A 41 -36.32 -26.84 11.20
CA HIS A 41 -36.18 -25.71 12.11
C HIS A 41 -35.62 -24.48 11.40
N GLU A 42 -36.23 -23.32 11.63
CA GLU A 42 -35.72 -22.05 11.12
C GLU A 42 -34.29 -21.77 11.62
N ILE A 43 -33.43 -21.29 10.72
CA ILE A 43 -32.05 -20.99 11.07
C ILE A 43 -31.96 -19.78 12.00
N LEU A 44 -31.30 -19.95 13.14
CA LEU A 44 -31.01 -18.86 14.08
C LEU A 44 -29.87 -17.99 13.55
N LYS A 45 -29.92 -16.67 13.85
CA LYS A 45 -28.85 -15.71 13.49
C LYS A 45 -27.46 -16.15 13.96
N GLU A 46 -27.36 -16.87 15.06
CA GLU A 46 -26.09 -17.40 15.57
C GLU A 46 -25.56 -18.56 14.71
N THR A 47 -26.44 -19.38 14.15
CA THR A 47 -26.08 -20.48 13.25
C THR A 47 -25.61 -19.94 11.90
N GLN A 48 -26.30 -18.92 11.39
CA GLN A 48 -26.00 -18.31 10.09
C GLN A 48 -24.55 -17.82 9.98
N LYS A 49 -23.92 -17.44 11.10
CA LYS A 49 -22.51 -17.00 11.15
C LYS A 49 -21.51 -18.07 10.72
N TYR A 50 -21.89 -19.35 10.79
CA TYR A 50 -21.02 -20.48 10.43
C TYR A 50 -21.15 -20.91 8.96
N LEU A 51 -22.08 -20.31 8.22
CA LEU A 51 -22.37 -20.67 6.84
C LEU A 51 -21.96 -19.54 5.89
N SER A 52 -21.36 -19.92 4.76
CA SER A 52 -21.05 -18.99 3.67
C SER A 52 -22.32 -18.36 3.12
N SER A 53 -22.24 -17.09 2.71
CA SER A 53 -23.34 -16.38 2.04
C SER A 53 -23.73 -17.00 0.69
N GLN A 54 -22.93 -17.94 0.18
CA GLN A 54 -23.20 -18.69 -1.05
C GLN A 54 -24.10 -19.92 -0.80
N ILE A 55 -24.34 -20.30 0.46
CA ILE A 55 -25.22 -21.42 0.82
C ILE A 55 -26.66 -20.92 0.88
N THR A 56 -27.57 -21.67 0.26
CA THR A 56 -29.01 -21.39 0.30
C THR A 56 -29.70 -22.27 1.33
N ILE A 57 -30.48 -21.67 2.23
CA ILE A 57 -31.34 -22.41 3.17
C ILE A 57 -32.71 -22.61 2.52
N CYS A 58 -33.15 -23.87 2.43
CA CYS A 58 -34.41 -24.24 1.80
C CYS A 58 -35.53 -24.39 2.84
N ASN A 59 -36.71 -23.88 2.50
CA ASN A 59 -37.93 -24.03 3.33
C ASN A 59 -38.71 -25.31 2.99
N GLU A 60 -38.47 -25.91 1.83
CA GLU A 60 -39.15 -27.12 1.36
C GLU A 60 -38.14 -28.12 0.76
N LYS A 61 -38.51 -29.41 0.79
CA LYS A 61 -37.72 -30.51 0.26
C LYS A 61 -38.08 -30.75 -1.20
N ASN A 62 -37.38 -30.13 -2.14
CA ASN A 62 -37.53 -30.45 -3.57
C ASN A 62 -36.34 -31.28 -4.08
N TYR A 63 -36.33 -32.58 -3.76
CA TYR A 63 -35.20 -33.47 -4.06
C TYR A 63 -34.83 -33.55 -5.55
N ALA A 64 -35.80 -33.39 -6.46
CA ALA A 64 -35.61 -33.56 -7.91
C ALA A 64 -34.68 -32.53 -8.54
N GLU A 65 -34.39 -31.41 -7.87
CA GLU A 65 -33.49 -30.37 -8.37
C GLU A 65 -32.01 -30.62 -8.06
N TYR A 66 -31.69 -31.64 -7.26
CA TYR A 66 -30.35 -31.85 -6.72
C TYR A 66 -29.71 -33.12 -7.31
N GLU A 67 -28.43 -33.02 -7.64
CA GLU A 67 -27.66 -34.16 -8.14
C GLU A 67 -27.21 -35.06 -6.98
N TYR A 68 -26.88 -34.44 -5.85
CA TYR A 68 -26.45 -35.12 -4.63
C TYR A 68 -27.35 -34.76 -3.45
N VAL A 69 -27.75 -35.77 -2.68
CA VAL A 69 -28.43 -35.60 -1.39
C VAL A 69 -27.58 -36.25 -0.30
N ILE A 70 -27.20 -35.44 0.71
CA ILE A 70 -26.35 -35.85 1.81
C ILE A 70 -27.17 -35.93 3.08
N VAL A 71 -27.14 -37.11 3.71
CA VAL A 71 -27.61 -37.32 5.09
C VAL A 71 -26.38 -37.33 6.01
N PRO A 72 -26.13 -36.25 6.76
CA PRO A 72 -24.88 -36.09 7.52
C PRO A 72 -24.83 -36.89 8.82
N PHE A 73 -25.96 -37.45 9.29
CA PHE A 73 -26.04 -38.13 10.58
C PHE A 73 -26.71 -39.50 10.47
N GLU A 74 -26.19 -40.47 11.22
CA GLU A 74 -26.62 -41.87 11.21
C GLU A 74 -27.96 -42.10 11.91
N ASN A 75 -28.34 -41.19 12.78
CA ASN A 75 -29.62 -41.22 13.50
C ASN A 75 -30.63 -40.20 12.94
N SER A 76 -30.36 -39.61 11.76
CA SER A 76 -31.26 -38.65 11.14
C SER A 76 -32.58 -39.31 10.73
N CYS A 77 -33.69 -38.59 10.93
CA CYS A 77 -35.01 -39.04 10.48
C CYS A 77 -35.14 -39.03 8.95
N PHE A 78 -34.25 -38.34 8.24
CA PHE A 78 -34.25 -38.29 6.77
C PHE A 78 -33.66 -39.52 6.10
N ARG A 79 -33.07 -40.47 6.85
CA ARG A 79 -32.44 -41.65 6.25
C ARG A 79 -33.40 -42.48 5.42
N GLU A 80 -34.57 -42.79 5.97
CA GLU A 80 -35.59 -43.61 5.29
C GLU A 80 -36.17 -42.88 4.08
N GLU A 81 -36.46 -41.58 4.23
CA GLU A 81 -36.97 -40.73 3.16
C GLU A 81 -35.98 -40.63 1.99
N VAL A 82 -34.70 -40.38 2.28
CA VAL A 82 -33.65 -40.27 1.25
C VAL A 82 -33.36 -41.64 0.62
N ALA A 83 -33.39 -42.73 1.39
CA ALA A 83 -33.16 -44.07 0.87
C ALA A 83 -34.16 -44.46 -0.23
N ALA A 84 -35.43 -44.01 -0.09
CA ALA A 84 -36.51 -44.25 -1.04
C ALA A 84 -36.42 -43.43 -2.34
N LEU A 85 -35.52 -42.45 -2.44
CA LEU A 85 -35.36 -41.63 -3.65
C LEU A 85 -34.72 -42.42 -4.80
N GLU A 86 -35.22 -42.19 -6.01
CA GLU A 86 -34.69 -42.74 -7.27
C GLU A 86 -34.03 -41.63 -8.12
N GLY A 87 -33.01 -41.98 -8.91
CA GLY A 87 -32.38 -41.07 -9.88
C GLY A 87 -31.46 -39.98 -9.30
N ILE A 88 -31.15 -40.04 -8.00
CA ILE A 88 -30.30 -39.07 -7.28
C ILE A 88 -29.12 -39.79 -6.63
N LYS A 89 -27.92 -39.18 -6.61
CA LYS A 89 -26.76 -39.75 -5.90
C LYS A 89 -26.91 -39.52 -4.39
N LYS A 90 -27.06 -40.61 -3.63
CA LYS A 90 -27.34 -40.62 -2.18
C LYS A 90 -26.07 -40.88 -1.38
N ILE A 91 -25.76 -39.98 -0.45
CA ILE A 91 -24.56 -40.06 0.40
C ILE A 91 -24.96 -40.07 1.87
N GLN A 92 -24.53 -41.09 2.62
CA GLN A 92 -24.66 -41.16 4.07
C GLN A 92 -23.32 -40.86 4.73
N TRP A 93 -23.28 -39.93 5.68
CA TRP A 93 -22.09 -39.68 6.50
C TRP A 93 -22.19 -40.37 7.85
N VAL A 94 -21.07 -40.93 8.33
CA VAL A 94 -20.96 -41.69 9.59
C VAL A 94 -19.82 -41.10 10.43
N HIS A 95 -20.21 -40.48 11.55
CA HIS A 95 -19.38 -39.83 12.56
C HIS A 95 -19.08 -40.70 13.80
N ILE A 96 -19.83 -41.78 14.05
CA ILE A 96 -19.73 -42.60 15.29
C ILE A 96 -19.07 -43.98 15.05
N ASP A 97 -18.63 -44.62 16.14
CA ASP A 97 -18.25 -46.03 16.14
C ASP A 97 -19.51 -46.90 16.11
N TYR A 98 -19.91 -47.33 14.92
CA TYR A 98 -21.21 -47.97 14.70
C TYR A 98 -21.38 -49.27 15.48
N LYS A 99 -20.32 -50.08 15.61
CA LYS A 99 -20.37 -51.35 16.35
C LYS A 99 -20.73 -51.10 17.81
N LYS A 100 -20.01 -50.19 18.46
CA LYS A 100 -20.26 -49.87 19.87
C LYS A 100 -21.60 -49.17 20.08
N TRP A 101 -22.02 -48.35 19.11
CA TRP A 101 -23.35 -47.75 19.14
C TRP A 101 -24.46 -48.81 19.06
N ALA A 102 -24.37 -49.75 18.11
CA ALA A 102 -25.36 -50.82 17.93
C ALA A 102 -25.50 -51.70 19.18
N GLU A 103 -24.40 -51.96 19.91
CA GLU A 103 -24.41 -52.66 21.20
C GLU A 103 -25.17 -51.87 22.30
N ILE A 104 -25.15 -50.54 22.26
CA ILE A 104 -25.79 -49.68 23.27
C ILE A 104 -27.29 -49.51 23.00
N VAL A 105 -27.70 -49.41 21.74
CA VAL A 105 -29.08 -49.05 21.36
C VAL A 105 -29.96 -50.24 20.94
N ASP A 106 -29.43 -51.46 20.95
CA ASP A 106 -30.12 -52.69 20.52
C ASP A 106 -30.75 -52.55 19.12
N ALA A 107 -29.93 -52.11 18.15
CA ALA A 107 -30.40 -51.81 16.80
C ALA A 107 -30.74 -53.07 15.98
N ASP A 108 -31.84 -53.03 15.21
CA ASP A 108 -32.16 -54.06 14.21
C ASP A 108 -31.15 -54.03 13.05
N ILE A 109 -30.19 -54.95 13.11
CA ILE A 109 -29.09 -55.03 12.14
C ILE A 109 -29.60 -55.29 10.72
N GLN A 110 -30.66 -56.09 10.54
CA GLN A 110 -31.17 -56.42 9.21
C GLN A 110 -31.83 -55.20 8.56
N GLN A 111 -32.67 -54.48 9.31
CA GLN A 111 -33.29 -53.24 8.84
C GLN A 111 -32.22 -52.19 8.49
N GLN A 112 -31.20 -52.05 9.34
CA GLN A 112 -30.11 -51.09 9.09
C GLN A 112 -29.30 -51.44 7.84
N LYS A 113 -29.04 -52.73 7.60
CA LYS A 113 -28.36 -53.20 6.40
C LYS A 113 -29.12 -52.83 5.12
N GLU A 114 -30.43 -53.10 5.10
CA GLU A 114 -31.30 -52.75 3.97
C GLU A 114 -31.26 -51.26 3.70
N LEU A 115 -31.36 -50.44 4.76
CA LEU A 115 -31.32 -48.99 4.66
C LEU A 115 -29.98 -48.46 4.13
N PHE A 116 -28.84 -48.92 4.66
CA PHE A 116 -27.51 -48.53 4.15
C PHE A 116 -27.27 -48.99 2.71
N SER A 117 -27.84 -50.13 2.31
CA SER A 117 -27.71 -50.65 0.95
C SER A 117 -28.35 -49.73 -0.10
N CYS A 118 -29.29 -48.86 0.29
CA CYS A 118 -29.93 -47.89 -0.59
C CYS A 118 -29.04 -46.67 -0.92
N PHE A 119 -27.94 -46.43 -0.19
CA PHE A 119 -27.03 -45.31 -0.46
C PHE A 119 -25.97 -45.69 -1.50
N ASP A 120 -25.53 -44.73 -2.31
CA ASP A 120 -24.48 -44.92 -3.31
C ASP A 120 -23.09 -44.90 -2.67
N LYS A 121 -22.90 -44.01 -1.68
CA LYS A 121 -21.68 -43.90 -0.89
C LYS A 121 -21.98 -43.75 0.59
N ILE A 122 -21.16 -44.41 1.41
CA ILE A 122 -21.17 -44.30 2.87
C ILE A 122 -19.81 -43.74 3.29
N VAL A 123 -19.80 -42.55 3.86
CA VAL A 123 -18.59 -41.80 4.19
C VAL A 123 -18.30 -41.91 5.67
N PHE A 124 -17.11 -42.38 6.02
CA PHE A 124 -16.63 -42.50 7.39
C PHE A 124 -15.60 -41.42 7.70
N VAL A 125 -15.66 -40.87 8.90
CA VAL A 125 -14.70 -39.85 9.36
C VAL A 125 -13.35 -40.41 9.81
N SER A 126 -13.20 -41.72 9.88
CA SER A 126 -11.97 -42.41 10.29
C SER A 126 -11.92 -43.82 9.72
N GLN A 127 -10.72 -44.35 9.52
CA GLN A 127 -10.50 -45.74 9.14
C GLN A 127 -10.96 -46.71 10.23
N HIS A 128 -10.80 -46.34 11.50
CA HIS A 128 -11.31 -47.09 12.65
C HIS A 128 -12.82 -47.30 12.57
N ASN A 129 -13.59 -46.23 12.31
CA ASN A 129 -15.04 -46.33 12.19
C ASN A 129 -15.45 -47.22 11.01
N LEU A 130 -14.75 -47.11 9.87
CA LEU A 130 -14.98 -47.97 8.72
C LEU A 130 -14.73 -49.45 9.08
N ASN A 131 -13.57 -49.75 9.66
CA ASN A 131 -13.22 -51.12 10.02
C ASN A 131 -14.24 -51.74 10.98
N ASN A 132 -14.68 -51.00 12.00
CA ASN A 132 -15.70 -51.46 12.94
C ASN A 132 -17.08 -51.62 12.30
N PHE A 133 -17.43 -50.76 11.35
CA PHE A 133 -18.66 -50.91 10.57
C PHE A 133 -18.64 -52.18 9.71
N LEU A 134 -17.51 -52.49 9.06
CA LEU A 134 -17.36 -53.69 8.23
C LEU A 134 -17.35 -54.99 9.03
N LEU A 135 -17.05 -54.95 10.34
CA LEU A 135 -17.28 -56.11 11.22
C LEU A 135 -18.77 -56.45 11.36
N VAL A 136 -19.65 -55.47 11.17
CA VAL A 136 -21.11 -55.65 11.23
C VAL A 136 -21.70 -55.86 9.84
N PHE A 137 -21.21 -55.12 8.83
CA PHE A 137 -21.73 -55.13 7.45
C PHE A 137 -20.62 -55.31 6.40
N PRO A 138 -19.96 -56.47 6.33
CA PRO A 138 -18.82 -56.68 5.43
C PRO A 138 -19.18 -56.52 3.94
N GLU A 139 -20.40 -56.88 3.54
CA GLU A 139 -20.87 -56.80 2.16
C GLU A 139 -20.98 -55.37 1.59
N LEU A 140 -20.95 -54.34 2.44
CA LEU A 140 -21.07 -52.94 2.03
C LEU A 140 -19.72 -52.27 1.73
N GLU A 141 -18.60 -52.99 1.81
CA GLU A 141 -17.23 -52.46 1.64
C GLU A 141 -17.07 -51.61 0.38
N SER A 142 -17.59 -52.08 -0.76
CA SER A 142 -17.48 -51.36 -2.05
C SER A 142 -18.13 -49.97 -2.10
N LYS A 143 -19.05 -49.69 -1.17
CA LYS A 143 -19.75 -48.41 -1.04
C LYS A 143 -19.07 -47.46 -0.04
N CYS A 144 -18.15 -47.97 0.76
CA CYS A 144 -17.57 -47.23 1.87
C CYS A 144 -16.34 -46.43 1.43
N ILE A 145 -16.20 -45.20 1.94
CA ILE A 145 -15.01 -44.36 1.77
C ILE A 145 -14.69 -43.64 3.07
N VAL A 146 -13.43 -43.23 3.25
CA VAL A 146 -12.99 -42.43 4.41
C VAL A 146 -12.70 -41.00 3.97
N ILE A 147 -13.37 -40.03 4.60
CA ILE A 147 -13.10 -38.60 4.45
C ILE A 147 -13.07 -37.97 5.85
N TYR A 148 -11.89 -37.55 6.29
CA TYR A 148 -11.71 -36.86 7.56
C TYR A 148 -12.37 -35.47 7.54
N ASN A 149 -12.68 -34.91 8.71
CA ASN A 149 -13.37 -33.62 8.80
C ASN A 149 -12.40 -32.44 8.61
N ILE A 150 -12.83 -31.40 7.88
CA ILE A 150 -12.06 -30.16 7.72
C ILE A 150 -11.90 -29.43 9.07
N LEU A 151 -10.71 -28.87 9.31
CA LEU A 151 -10.40 -28.06 10.48
C LEU A 151 -10.00 -26.62 10.08
N ASP A 152 -10.67 -25.61 10.63
CA ASP A 152 -10.29 -24.22 10.39
C ASP A 152 -9.15 -23.80 11.35
N THR A 153 -7.93 -24.23 11.02
CA THR A 153 -6.74 -23.97 11.84
C THR A 153 -6.45 -22.47 11.99
N TYR A 154 -6.85 -21.67 11.00
CA TYR A 154 -6.67 -20.21 11.02
C TYR A 154 -7.61 -19.55 12.04
N GLU A 155 -8.92 -19.85 11.98
CA GLU A 155 -9.90 -19.30 12.92
C GLU A 155 -9.60 -19.75 14.36
N ILE A 156 -9.17 -21.01 14.53
CA ILE A 156 -8.69 -21.55 15.83
C ILE A 156 -7.49 -20.73 16.34
N GLY A 157 -6.50 -20.48 15.48
CA GLY A 157 -5.32 -19.67 15.78
C GLY A 157 -5.68 -18.25 16.23
N LEU A 158 -6.56 -17.56 15.49
CA LEU A 158 -7.04 -16.23 15.83
C LEU A 158 -7.78 -16.21 17.17
N LYS A 159 -8.75 -17.12 17.34
CA LYS A 159 -9.53 -17.21 18.59
C LYS A 159 -8.64 -17.51 19.79
N SER A 160 -7.52 -18.20 19.62
CA SER A 160 -6.57 -18.47 20.71
C SER A 160 -5.86 -17.23 21.28
N LEU A 161 -5.89 -16.10 20.57
CA LEU A 161 -5.27 -14.84 21.00
C LEU A 161 -6.15 -14.02 21.94
N ALA A 162 -7.41 -14.43 22.15
CA ALA A 162 -8.30 -13.76 23.08
C ALA A 162 -7.77 -13.89 24.53
N PRO A 163 -7.98 -12.87 25.37
CA PRO A 163 -7.57 -12.93 26.78
C PRO A 163 -8.30 -14.05 27.52
N ILE A 164 -7.66 -14.63 28.53
CA ILE A 164 -8.27 -15.61 29.43
C ILE A 164 -8.89 -14.85 30.60
N ASP A 165 -10.14 -15.17 30.96
CA ASP A 165 -10.92 -14.50 32.02
C ASP A 165 -10.32 -14.59 33.45
N SER A 166 -9.13 -15.18 33.64
CA SER A 166 -8.58 -15.44 34.97
C SER A 166 -7.06 -15.26 35.05
N GLU A 167 -6.60 -14.54 36.08
CA GLU A 167 -5.19 -14.42 36.53
C GLU A 167 -4.53 -15.78 36.91
N ILE A 168 -5.27 -16.89 36.86
CA ILE A 168 -4.85 -18.21 37.36
C ILE A 168 -3.88 -18.92 36.39
N MET A 169 -4.01 -18.72 35.07
CA MET A 169 -3.07 -19.32 34.10
C MET A 169 -1.85 -18.42 33.79
N GLU A 170 -1.83 -17.17 34.25
CA GLU A 170 -0.72 -16.23 34.00
C GLU A 170 0.53 -16.52 34.85
N LYS A 171 0.40 -17.34 35.90
CA LYS A 171 1.53 -17.77 36.74
C LYS A 171 1.98 -19.17 36.36
N HIS A 172 2.77 -19.28 35.30
CA HIS A 172 3.63 -20.44 35.07
C HIS A 172 4.61 -20.56 36.26
N SER A 173 4.22 -21.27 37.32
CA SER A 173 5.19 -21.80 38.26
C SER A 173 5.66 -23.14 37.70
N ASP A 174 6.97 -23.33 37.60
CA ASP A 174 7.57 -24.63 37.21
C ASP A 174 7.18 -25.79 38.18
N ALA A 175 6.46 -25.49 39.26
CA ALA A 175 6.08 -26.40 40.33
C ALA A 175 4.72 -27.13 40.14
N GLN A 176 3.96 -26.90 39.06
CA GLN A 176 2.67 -27.58 38.80
C GLN A 176 2.44 -27.90 37.31
N LEU A 177 1.61 -28.91 37.00
CA LEU A 177 1.18 -29.25 35.63
C LEU A 177 -0.24 -28.73 35.39
N ASN A 178 -0.48 -27.99 34.30
CA ASN A 178 -1.81 -27.50 33.96
C ASN A 178 -2.39 -28.33 32.81
N ILE A 179 -3.50 -29.03 33.05
CA ILE A 179 -4.17 -29.88 32.07
C ILE A 179 -5.53 -29.31 31.74
N VAL A 180 -5.78 -29.07 30.45
CA VAL A 180 -7.09 -28.67 29.94
C VAL A 180 -7.80 -29.89 29.34
N VAL A 181 -9.09 -29.99 29.62
CA VAL A 181 -10.01 -30.99 29.05
C VAL A 181 -11.20 -30.23 28.48
N SER A 182 -11.59 -30.53 27.24
CA SER A 182 -12.74 -29.89 26.58
C SER A 182 -13.71 -30.93 26.03
N GLY A 183 -15.00 -30.82 26.39
CA GLY A 183 -16.03 -31.75 25.93
C GLY A 183 -17.34 -31.71 26.71
N ARG A 184 -18.35 -32.43 26.21
CA ARG A 184 -19.64 -32.61 26.91
C ARG A 184 -19.46 -33.53 28.11
N LEU A 185 -20.01 -33.17 29.27
CA LEU A 185 -19.96 -34.00 30.48
C LEU A 185 -21.04 -35.11 30.42
N GLU A 186 -20.73 -36.15 29.65
CA GLU A 186 -21.55 -37.33 29.44
C GLU A 186 -20.75 -38.61 29.74
N PRO A 187 -21.40 -39.74 30.09
CA PRO A 187 -20.73 -40.97 30.50
C PRO A 187 -19.65 -41.45 29.51
N GLN A 188 -19.90 -41.32 28.21
CA GLN A 188 -18.95 -41.64 27.12
C GLN A 188 -17.57 -40.98 27.29
N LYS A 189 -17.52 -39.75 27.79
CA LYS A 189 -16.29 -38.96 27.92
C LYS A 189 -15.52 -39.28 29.22
N SER A 190 -16.10 -40.11 30.09
CA SER A 190 -15.49 -40.65 31.31
C SER A 190 -14.87 -39.62 32.26
N TYR A 191 -15.48 -38.45 32.44
CA TYR A 191 -14.98 -37.45 33.41
C TYR A 191 -14.98 -37.96 34.85
N GLN A 192 -15.83 -38.95 35.18
CA GLN A 192 -15.78 -39.61 36.47
C GLN A 192 -14.41 -40.25 36.76
N ARG A 193 -13.79 -40.83 35.71
CA ARG A 193 -12.45 -41.44 35.76
C ARG A 193 -11.37 -40.38 35.99
N LEU A 194 -11.51 -39.19 35.39
CA LEU A 194 -10.61 -38.06 35.64
C LEU A 194 -10.59 -37.67 37.12
N ILE A 195 -11.75 -37.62 37.78
CA ILE A 195 -11.83 -37.29 39.22
C ILE A 195 -11.16 -38.37 40.07
N ASP A 196 -11.33 -39.65 39.73
CA ASP A 196 -10.65 -40.75 40.43
C ASP A 196 -9.12 -40.68 40.25
N ILE A 197 -8.65 -40.34 39.04
CA ILE A 197 -7.23 -40.11 38.75
C ILE A 197 -6.68 -38.94 39.56
N ALA A 198 -7.41 -37.80 39.60
CA ALA A 198 -6.99 -36.63 40.36
C ALA A 198 -6.88 -36.92 41.86
N LYS A 199 -7.83 -37.69 42.43
CA LYS A 199 -7.76 -38.14 43.83
C LYS A 199 -6.43 -38.87 44.11
N ILE A 200 -6.13 -39.89 43.30
CA ILE A 200 -4.94 -40.75 43.48
C ILE A 200 -3.66 -39.93 43.31
N LEU A 201 -3.59 -39.06 42.31
CA LEU A 201 -2.42 -38.21 42.05
C LEU A 201 -2.18 -37.18 43.17
N ASN A 202 -3.25 -36.63 43.76
CA ASN A 202 -3.17 -35.74 44.91
C ASN A 202 -2.62 -36.47 46.15
N GLU A 203 -3.10 -37.68 46.44
CA GLU A 203 -2.60 -38.53 47.53
C GLU A 203 -1.12 -38.88 47.35
N GLN A 204 -0.65 -38.95 46.10
CA GLN A 204 0.76 -39.19 45.74
C GLN A 204 1.61 -37.91 45.67
N GLY A 205 1.04 -36.74 45.99
CA GLY A 205 1.76 -35.46 45.97
C GLY A 205 2.07 -34.89 44.58
N THR A 206 1.42 -35.39 43.53
CA THR A 206 1.57 -34.90 42.15
C THR A 206 0.70 -33.66 41.94
N LYS A 207 1.31 -32.48 41.77
CA LYS A 207 0.58 -31.21 41.64
C LYS A 207 0.09 -30.97 40.21
N ILE A 208 -1.19 -31.27 39.95
CA ILE A 208 -1.85 -31.03 38.66
C ILE A 208 -3.06 -30.12 38.84
N GLU A 209 -3.17 -29.05 38.07
CA GLU A 209 -4.37 -28.23 37.95
C GLU A 209 -5.19 -28.71 36.75
N TRP A 210 -6.45 -29.08 36.97
CA TRP A 210 -7.35 -29.56 35.93
C TRP A 210 -8.37 -28.49 35.57
N HIS A 211 -8.45 -28.13 34.29
CA HIS A 211 -9.37 -27.12 33.78
C HIS A 211 -10.38 -27.79 32.84
N ILE A 212 -11.61 -27.98 33.33
CA ILE A 212 -12.70 -28.62 32.59
C ILE A 212 -13.53 -27.56 31.87
N LEU A 213 -13.48 -27.58 30.54
CA LEU A 213 -14.26 -26.73 29.64
C LEU A 213 -15.44 -27.54 29.10
N GLY A 214 -16.64 -27.27 29.60
CA GLY A 214 -17.85 -27.97 29.17
C GLY A 214 -18.97 -27.98 30.20
N LYS A 215 -20.16 -28.37 29.71
CA LYS A 215 -21.32 -28.72 30.52
C LYS A 215 -21.91 -30.03 30.00
N GLY A 216 -22.78 -30.66 30.79
CA GLY A 216 -23.45 -31.90 30.42
C GLY A 216 -24.26 -32.45 31.58
N LYS A 217 -24.93 -33.59 31.36
CA LYS A 217 -25.82 -34.23 32.34
C LYS A 217 -25.09 -34.62 33.63
N GLU A 218 -23.79 -34.88 33.56
CA GLU A 218 -22.99 -35.27 34.73
C GLU A 218 -22.41 -34.08 35.52
N TYR A 219 -22.63 -32.81 35.10
CA TYR A 219 -21.97 -31.64 35.68
C TYR A 219 -22.10 -31.56 37.22
N ASP A 220 -23.32 -31.69 37.76
CA ASP A 220 -23.57 -31.58 39.20
C ASP A 220 -23.05 -32.80 39.97
N ILE A 221 -23.18 -34.00 39.40
CA ILE A 221 -22.70 -35.26 40.00
C ILE A 221 -21.16 -35.23 40.12
N LEU A 222 -20.47 -34.73 39.09
CA LEU A 222 -19.01 -34.58 39.10
C LEU A 222 -18.55 -33.59 40.17
N LYS A 223 -19.23 -32.44 40.33
CA LYS A 223 -18.94 -31.49 41.42
C LYS A 223 -19.14 -32.09 42.81
N GLN A 224 -20.23 -32.83 43.01
CA GLN A 224 -20.47 -33.54 44.28
C GLN A 224 -19.39 -34.58 44.57
N LYS A 225 -18.89 -35.29 43.55
CA LYS A 225 -17.78 -36.23 43.67
C LYS A 225 -16.47 -35.53 44.09
N CYS A 226 -16.16 -34.36 43.52
CA CYS A 226 -15.02 -33.54 43.95
C CYS A 226 -15.13 -33.11 45.42
N LEU A 227 -16.32 -32.66 45.86
CA LEU A 227 -16.56 -32.30 47.27
C LEU A 227 -16.37 -33.50 48.20
N LYS A 228 -16.90 -34.67 47.83
CA LYS A 228 -16.76 -35.91 48.59
C LYS A 228 -15.30 -36.34 48.75
N TYR A 229 -14.46 -36.08 47.75
CA TYR A 229 -13.03 -36.40 47.78
C TYR A 229 -12.14 -35.25 48.27
N SER A 230 -12.73 -34.12 48.70
CA SER A 230 -11.99 -32.92 49.11
C SER A 230 -10.98 -32.43 48.05
N ILE A 231 -11.33 -32.54 46.76
CA ILE A 231 -10.48 -32.13 45.63
C ILE A 231 -10.71 -30.63 45.34
N THR A 232 -9.63 -29.85 45.38
CA THR A 232 -9.67 -28.38 45.16
C THR A 232 -8.99 -27.92 43.88
N ASN A 233 -8.23 -28.79 43.20
CA ASN A 233 -7.45 -28.51 42.00
C ASN A 233 -8.16 -28.94 40.69
N ILE A 234 -9.50 -29.01 40.71
CA ILE A 234 -10.33 -29.20 39.52
C ILE A 234 -11.26 -27.99 39.36
N HIS A 235 -11.10 -27.28 38.25
CA HIS A 235 -11.82 -26.06 37.92
C HIS A 235 -12.87 -26.32 36.84
N PHE A 236 -14.14 -26.16 37.19
CA PHE A 236 -15.27 -26.32 36.27
C PHE A 236 -15.66 -24.98 35.65
N TRP A 237 -15.16 -24.70 34.44
CA TRP A 237 -15.36 -23.41 33.76
C TRP A 237 -16.68 -23.31 32.97
N GLY A 238 -17.44 -24.40 32.88
CA GLY A 238 -18.67 -24.44 32.10
C GLY A 238 -18.41 -24.40 30.59
N PHE A 239 -19.47 -24.17 29.82
CA PHE A 239 -19.37 -24.02 28.37
C PHE A 239 -18.64 -22.71 28.04
N ARG A 240 -17.61 -22.80 27.19
CA ARG A 240 -16.88 -21.64 26.66
C ARG A 240 -17.09 -21.58 25.17
N GLN A 241 -17.59 -20.43 24.69
CA GLN A 241 -17.74 -20.19 23.26
C GLN A 241 -16.39 -20.22 22.53
N ASN A 242 -15.33 -19.77 23.22
CA ASN A 242 -13.97 -19.81 22.73
C ASN A 242 -13.07 -20.56 23.74
N PRO A 243 -12.82 -21.87 23.53
CA PRO A 243 -11.97 -22.65 24.42
C PRO A 243 -10.47 -22.51 24.13
N TYR A 244 -10.10 -21.96 22.97
CA TYR A 244 -8.74 -22.02 22.43
C TYR A 244 -7.67 -21.28 23.25
N PRO A 245 -7.96 -20.13 23.91
CA PRO A 245 -7.01 -19.50 24.82
C PRO A 245 -6.57 -20.42 25.97
N PHE A 246 -7.52 -21.15 26.57
CA PHE A 246 -7.24 -22.12 27.64
C PHE A 246 -6.38 -23.27 27.11
N VAL A 247 -6.74 -23.84 25.96
CA VAL A 247 -5.99 -24.94 25.35
C VAL A 247 -4.55 -24.51 25.07
N LYS A 248 -4.34 -23.34 24.47
CA LYS A 248 -3.00 -22.79 24.16
C LYS A 248 -2.16 -22.52 25.40
N ALA A 249 -2.78 -22.11 26.51
CA ALA A 249 -2.10 -21.86 27.77
C ALA A 249 -1.76 -23.14 28.55
N ALA A 250 -2.39 -24.28 28.24
CA ALA A 250 -2.20 -25.54 28.94
C ALA A 250 -0.83 -26.17 28.66
N ASP A 251 -0.34 -26.95 29.62
CA ASP A 251 0.81 -27.82 29.40
C ASP A 251 0.46 -29.02 28.53
N ILE A 252 -0.72 -29.58 28.77
CA ILE A 252 -1.27 -30.73 28.06
C ILE A 252 -2.77 -30.55 27.87
N PHE A 253 -3.26 -30.94 26.70
CA PHE A 253 -4.67 -31.21 26.49
C PHE A 253 -4.95 -32.70 26.71
N ALA A 254 -5.91 -33.04 27.56
CA ALA A 254 -6.26 -34.43 27.82
C ALA A 254 -7.58 -34.83 27.14
N LEU A 255 -7.59 -36.01 26.52
CA LEU A 255 -8.76 -36.67 25.99
C LEU A 255 -8.88 -38.07 26.60
N LEU A 256 -9.64 -38.19 27.69
CA LEU A 256 -9.73 -39.42 28.48
C LEU A 256 -11.04 -40.17 28.23
N SER A 257 -11.53 -40.17 26.99
CA SER A 257 -12.82 -40.76 26.62
C SER A 257 -12.81 -42.29 26.62
N GLU A 258 -13.98 -42.90 26.77
CA GLU A 258 -14.15 -44.35 26.64
C GLU A 258 -14.24 -44.80 25.19
N TYR A 259 -14.93 -44.03 24.36
CA TYR A 259 -15.00 -44.23 22.91
C TYR A 259 -15.16 -42.88 22.19
N GLU A 260 -14.62 -42.79 20.97
CA GLU A 260 -14.66 -41.62 20.10
C GLU A 260 -14.93 -42.08 18.66
N GLY A 261 -15.51 -41.19 17.84
CA GLY A 261 -15.50 -41.38 16.38
C GLY A 261 -14.18 -40.86 15.81
N LEU A 262 -14.16 -39.57 15.46
CA LEU A 262 -12.94 -38.81 15.18
C LEU A 262 -12.84 -37.62 16.14
N ALA A 263 -11.87 -37.64 17.05
CA ALA A 263 -11.70 -36.60 18.07
C ALA A 263 -10.95 -35.38 17.51
N LEU A 264 -11.67 -34.49 16.81
CA LEU A 264 -11.07 -33.26 16.24
C LEU A 264 -10.44 -32.33 17.27
N VAL A 265 -10.88 -32.38 18.53
CA VAL A 265 -10.26 -31.63 19.64
C VAL A 265 -8.77 -31.96 19.81
N ILE A 266 -8.34 -33.15 19.38
CA ILE A 266 -6.92 -33.48 19.27
C ILE A 266 -6.27 -32.55 18.26
N ALA A 267 -6.74 -32.54 17.01
CA ALA A 267 -6.18 -31.71 15.95
C ALA A 267 -6.25 -30.21 16.30
N GLU A 268 -7.33 -29.74 16.93
CA GLU A 268 -7.45 -28.38 17.47
C GLU A 268 -6.32 -28.06 18.46
N SER A 269 -6.05 -28.97 19.41
CA SER A 269 -4.95 -28.81 20.37
C SER A 269 -3.57 -28.84 19.70
N LEU A 270 -3.34 -29.78 18.78
CA LEU A 270 -2.07 -29.91 18.08
C LEU A 270 -1.79 -28.66 17.23
N SER A 271 -2.80 -28.11 16.55
CA SER A 271 -2.69 -26.85 15.80
C SER A 271 -2.38 -25.63 16.67
N LEU A 272 -2.71 -25.67 17.96
CA LEU A 272 -2.34 -24.64 18.93
C LEU A 272 -0.98 -24.87 19.60
N GLY A 273 -0.24 -25.90 19.16
CA GLY A 273 1.06 -26.26 19.74
C GLY A 273 0.97 -26.93 21.12
N THR A 274 -0.20 -27.44 21.51
CA THR A 274 -0.43 -28.05 22.81
C THR A 274 -0.44 -29.59 22.69
N PRO A 275 0.51 -30.30 23.33
CA PRO A 275 0.57 -31.76 23.29
C PRO A 275 -0.67 -32.42 23.87
N VAL A 276 -1.03 -33.59 23.32
CA VAL A 276 -2.23 -34.31 23.72
C VAL A 276 -1.89 -35.60 24.49
N LEU A 277 -2.56 -35.83 25.61
CA LEU A 277 -2.64 -37.15 26.25
C LEU A 277 -4.02 -37.74 25.93
N ALA A 278 -4.08 -38.83 25.16
CA ALA A 278 -5.32 -39.46 24.77
C ALA A 278 -5.37 -40.95 25.16
N THR A 279 -6.55 -41.43 25.54
CA THR A 279 -6.82 -42.86 25.65
C THR A 279 -6.97 -43.48 24.26
N GLU A 280 -6.48 -44.71 24.12
CA GLU A 280 -6.62 -45.52 22.92
C GLU A 280 -8.10 -45.89 22.72
N SER A 281 -8.78 -45.06 21.94
CA SER A 281 -10.21 -45.18 21.65
C SER A 281 -10.51 -44.52 20.30
N GLY A 282 -11.38 -45.12 19.49
CA GLY A 282 -11.79 -44.53 18.20
C GLY A 282 -10.63 -44.29 17.22
N GLY A 283 -10.81 -43.27 16.35
CA GLY A 283 -9.79 -42.80 15.40
C GLY A 283 -8.65 -41.98 16.02
N VAL A 284 -8.35 -42.12 17.31
CA VAL A 284 -7.30 -41.33 17.98
C VAL A 284 -5.92 -41.55 17.33
N ARG A 285 -5.56 -42.80 16.99
CA ARG A 285 -4.27 -43.12 16.35
C ARG A 285 -4.11 -42.51 14.95
N GLU A 286 -5.21 -42.12 14.31
CA GLU A 286 -5.19 -41.53 12.97
C GLU A 286 -4.88 -40.03 13.01
N ILE A 287 -5.14 -39.35 14.14
CA ILE A 287 -4.84 -37.92 14.32
C ILE A 287 -3.59 -37.72 15.18
N LEU A 288 -3.44 -38.51 16.24
CA LEU A 288 -2.37 -38.34 17.22
C LEU A 288 -1.21 -39.29 16.93
N ALA A 289 -0.14 -38.76 16.35
CA ALA A 289 1.13 -39.48 16.28
C ALA A 289 1.87 -39.40 17.63
N ASP A 290 2.67 -40.43 17.95
CA ASP A 290 3.44 -40.51 19.21
C ASP A 290 4.43 -39.35 19.38
N GLU A 291 4.83 -38.66 18.30
CA GLU A 291 5.72 -37.49 18.40
C GLU A 291 5.02 -36.20 18.83
N TYR A 292 3.68 -36.17 18.79
CA TYR A 292 2.85 -35.01 19.13
C TYR A 292 2.15 -35.14 20.49
N GLY A 293 2.15 -36.33 21.08
CA GLY A 293 1.52 -36.57 22.38
C GLY A 293 1.77 -37.97 22.92
N TRP A 294 0.79 -38.49 23.66
CA TRP A 294 0.82 -39.81 24.27
C TRP A 294 -0.51 -40.51 24.06
N ILE A 295 -0.47 -41.72 23.51
CA ILE A 295 -1.60 -42.62 23.43
C ILE A 295 -1.42 -43.69 24.51
N VAL A 296 -2.38 -43.80 25.42
CA VAL A 296 -2.34 -44.74 26.55
C VAL A 296 -3.49 -45.73 26.47
N LYS A 297 -3.32 -46.92 27.04
CA LYS A 297 -4.42 -47.87 27.18
C LYS A 297 -5.58 -47.22 27.94
N ASN A 298 -6.80 -47.63 27.60
CA ASN A 298 -8.03 -47.04 28.10
C ASN A 298 -8.37 -47.50 29.55
N ASP A 299 -7.42 -47.37 30.47
CA ASP A 299 -7.50 -47.79 31.87
C ASP A 299 -6.87 -46.77 32.81
N ILE A 300 -7.26 -46.78 34.09
CA ILE A 300 -6.81 -45.80 35.10
C ILE A 300 -5.30 -45.85 35.33
N TYR A 301 -4.72 -47.05 35.38
CA TYR A 301 -3.30 -47.24 35.73
C TYR A 301 -2.38 -46.67 34.65
N SER A 302 -2.69 -46.92 33.38
CA SER A 302 -1.92 -46.43 32.24
C SER A 302 -1.93 -44.90 32.16
N ILE A 303 -3.06 -44.26 32.47
CA ILE A 303 -3.18 -42.81 32.51
C ILE A 303 -2.33 -42.22 33.66
N ILE A 304 -2.46 -42.78 34.87
CA ILE A 304 -1.69 -42.33 36.05
C ILE A 304 -0.19 -42.44 35.83
N ASN A 305 0.29 -43.60 35.38
CA ASN A 305 1.72 -43.84 35.13
C ASN A 305 2.30 -42.84 34.11
N THR A 306 1.53 -42.53 33.07
CA THR A 306 1.95 -41.57 32.04
C THR A 306 1.99 -40.15 32.58
N LEU A 307 0.98 -39.73 33.34
CA LEU A 307 0.93 -38.41 33.97
C LEU A 307 2.08 -38.23 34.99
N GLN A 308 2.39 -39.24 35.79
CA GLN A 308 3.51 -39.22 36.72
C GLN A 308 4.87 -39.11 36.00
N LYS A 309 5.02 -39.82 34.88
CA LYS A 309 6.22 -39.72 34.03
C LYS A 309 6.39 -38.31 33.47
N ILE A 310 5.32 -37.73 32.95
CA ILE A 310 5.28 -36.35 32.46
C ILE A 310 5.53 -35.33 33.58
N TYR A 311 5.03 -35.62 34.79
CA TYR A 311 5.27 -34.80 35.97
C TYR A 311 6.73 -34.79 36.38
N SER A 312 7.37 -35.96 36.38
CA SER A 312 8.76 -36.14 36.77
C SER A 312 9.75 -35.64 35.71
N ASP A 313 9.39 -35.71 34.43
CA ASP A 313 10.23 -35.26 33.32
C ASP A 313 9.50 -34.29 32.38
N ARG A 314 9.63 -33.00 32.70
CA ARG A 314 9.06 -31.90 31.89
C ARG A 314 9.67 -31.78 30.50
N LYS A 315 10.86 -32.37 30.25
CA LYS A 315 11.47 -32.32 28.93
C LYS A 315 10.58 -33.03 27.90
N LEU A 316 9.83 -34.05 28.31
CA LEU A 316 8.88 -34.75 27.45
C LEU A 316 7.85 -33.79 26.82
N ILE A 317 7.33 -32.83 27.58
CA ILE A 317 6.38 -31.82 27.06
C ILE A 317 7.09 -30.91 26.05
N SER A 318 8.29 -30.45 26.39
CA SER A 318 9.08 -29.57 25.52
C SER A 318 9.44 -30.25 24.19
N GLU A 319 9.71 -31.55 24.20
CA GLU A 319 9.99 -32.36 23.02
C GLU A 319 8.77 -32.46 22.09
N LYS A 320 7.58 -32.74 22.65
CA LYS A 320 6.33 -32.76 21.86
C LYS A 320 5.99 -31.38 21.30
N ARG A 321 6.05 -30.31 22.11
CA ARG A 321 5.80 -28.92 21.67
C ARG A 321 6.68 -28.50 20.51
N LYS A 322 7.95 -28.91 20.55
CA LYS A 322 8.93 -28.64 19.50
C LYS A 322 8.60 -29.37 18.19
N LYS A 323 8.11 -30.61 18.26
CA LYS A 323 7.59 -31.33 17.08
C LYS A 323 6.33 -30.67 16.54
N LEU A 324 5.46 -30.19 17.43
CA LEU A 324 4.22 -29.50 17.07
C LEU A 324 4.41 -28.17 16.34
N LYS A 325 5.59 -27.53 16.42
CA LYS A 325 5.89 -26.30 15.65
C LYS A 325 5.69 -26.47 14.14
N ASN A 326 5.93 -27.69 13.64
CA ASN A 326 5.80 -28.02 12.21
C ASN A 326 4.53 -28.84 11.92
N TYR A 327 3.62 -28.97 12.90
CA TYR A 327 2.38 -29.71 12.71
C TYR A 327 1.44 -28.94 11.78
N GLN A 328 0.98 -29.62 10.73
CA GLN A 328 -0.07 -29.12 9.86
C GLN A 328 -1.17 -30.16 9.76
N TYR A 329 -2.41 -29.72 10.00
CA TYR A 329 -3.57 -30.57 9.78
C TYR A 329 -3.79 -30.72 8.27
N ASN A 330 -4.03 -31.95 7.80
CA ASN A 330 -4.08 -32.29 6.38
C ASN A 330 -5.40 -31.88 5.70
N ASN A 331 -5.78 -30.60 5.79
CA ASN A 331 -6.95 -30.06 5.10
C ASN A 331 -6.85 -30.25 3.58
N GLU A 332 -5.65 -30.13 3.00
CA GLU A 332 -5.47 -30.27 1.55
C GLU A 332 -5.73 -31.70 1.06
N GLY A 333 -5.33 -32.71 1.82
CA GLY A 333 -5.68 -34.11 1.53
C GLY A 333 -7.19 -34.33 1.61
N ILE A 334 -7.84 -33.78 2.64
CA ILE A 334 -9.30 -33.89 2.82
C ILE A 334 -10.06 -33.26 1.66
N LYS A 335 -9.66 -32.04 1.27
CA LYS A 335 -10.23 -31.32 0.12
C LYS A 335 -10.10 -32.10 -1.18
N LYS A 336 -8.99 -32.80 -1.40
CA LYS A 336 -8.81 -33.67 -2.58
C LYS A 336 -9.78 -34.85 -2.59
N GLU A 337 -10.01 -35.50 -1.45
CA GLU A 337 -11.01 -36.59 -1.39
C GLU A 337 -12.44 -36.08 -1.59
N LEU A 338 -12.77 -34.88 -1.07
CA LEU A 338 -14.04 -34.21 -1.36
C LEU A 338 -14.18 -33.89 -2.86
N ASN A 339 -13.14 -33.36 -3.49
CA ASN A 339 -13.15 -33.09 -4.93
C ASN A 339 -13.38 -34.37 -5.75
N ARG A 340 -12.80 -35.51 -5.33
CA ARG A 340 -13.05 -36.80 -5.98
C ARG A 340 -14.48 -37.28 -5.79
N LEU A 341 -15.04 -37.16 -4.58
CA LEU A 341 -16.41 -37.57 -4.27
C LEU A 341 -17.45 -36.81 -5.12
N PHE A 342 -17.22 -35.51 -5.32
CA PHE A 342 -18.13 -34.63 -6.08
C PHE A 342 -17.69 -34.36 -7.53
N GLU A 343 -16.65 -35.06 -7.99
CA GLU A 343 -16.03 -34.98 -9.32
C GLU A 343 -15.73 -33.52 -9.77
N ILE A 344 -15.12 -32.74 -8.89
CA ILE A 344 -14.72 -31.35 -9.12
C ILE A 344 -13.39 -31.32 -9.88
N SER A 345 -13.29 -30.56 -10.98
CA SER A 345 -12.09 -30.50 -11.81
C SER A 345 -10.96 -29.68 -11.17
N ASP A 346 -9.76 -30.27 -11.05
CA ASP A 346 -8.54 -29.61 -10.53
C ASP A 346 -8.00 -28.55 -11.50
N ASN A 347 -8.47 -27.31 -11.41
CA ASN A 347 -7.96 -26.18 -12.22
C ASN A 347 -7.12 -25.16 -11.43
N THR A 348 -6.52 -25.58 -10.31
CA THR A 348 -5.55 -24.76 -9.57
C THR A 348 -4.38 -25.60 -9.08
N SER A 349 -3.34 -25.68 -9.92
CA SER A 349 -2.05 -26.25 -9.53
C SER A 349 -1.07 -25.15 -9.13
N LYS A 350 -0.49 -25.35 -7.93
CA LYS A 350 0.82 -24.91 -7.40
C LYS A 350 0.89 -23.56 -6.68
N SER A 351 1.01 -23.67 -5.36
CA SER A 351 2.25 -23.26 -4.68
C SER A 351 2.53 -24.22 -3.50
N GLN A 352 3.23 -25.32 -3.76
CA GLN A 352 3.92 -26.07 -2.72
C GLN A 352 5.19 -25.30 -2.36
N ILE A 353 5.24 -24.71 -1.17
CA ILE A 353 6.47 -24.24 -0.56
C ILE A 353 6.80 -25.23 0.56
N ASN A 354 7.80 -26.08 0.31
CA ASN A 354 8.43 -26.87 1.35
C ASN A 354 9.43 -25.96 2.07
N TYR A 355 9.15 -25.62 3.33
CA TYR A 355 10.07 -24.90 4.21
C TYR A 355 10.31 -25.74 5.46
N VAL A 356 11.58 -26.05 5.73
CA VAL A 356 12.06 -26.68 6.96
C VAL A 356 12.63 -25.57 7.84
N PRO A 357 12.18 -25.46 9.11
CA PRO A 357 13.12 -24.96 10.11
C PRO A 357 13.04 -25.69 11.45
N ASP A 358 14.22 -25.72 12.06
CA ASP A 358 14.59 -26.21 13.38
C ASP A 358 14.30 -25.10 14.43
N ARG A 359 13.72 -25.47 15.59
CA ARG A 359 14.00 -25.00 16.99
C ARG A 359 14.24 -23.50 17.28
N ASN A 360 13.72 -22.80 18.30
CA ASN A 360 13.40 -23.03 19.73
C ASN A 360 12.82 -21.67 20.27
N LEU A 361 11.73 -21.63 21.05
CA LEU A 361 11.66 -21.16 22.45
C LEU A 361 12.10 -19.69 22.66
N MET A 362 11.13 -18.76 22.81
CA MET A 362 11.37 -17.47 23.47
C MET A 362 11.61 -17.69 24.96
N THR A 363 12.84 -18.06 25.30
CA THR A 363 13.51 -17.46 26.47
C THR A 363 13.73 -15.97 26.15
N ASN A 364 13.87 -15.10 27.16
CA ASN A 364 14.41 -13.74 26.98
C ASN A 364 15.70 -13.79 26.14
N LYS A 365 15.55 -13.69 24.81
CA LYS A 365 16.65 -13.61 23.86
C LYS A 365 16.89 -12.12 23.68
N ASP A 366 18.11 -11.67 23.91
CA ASP A 366 18.50 -10.30 23.62
C ASP A 366 18.21 -10.04 22.14
N VAL A 367 17.26 -9.15 21.89
CA VAL A 367 16.94 -8.68 20.54
C VAL A 367 17.98 -7.63 20.20
N ASP A 368 18.76 -7.90 19.16
CA ASP A 368 19.79 -6.97 18.69
C ASP A 368 19.14 -5.88 17.79
N ILE A 369 18.21 -6.30 16.92
CA ILE A 369 17.60 -5.44 15.89
C ILE A 369 16.08 -5.53 15.92
N SER A 370 15.39 -4.39 15.89
CA SER A 370 13.96 -4.30 15.58
C SER A 370 13.74 -3.71 14.19
N VAL A 371 13.09 -4.45 13.31
CA VAL A 371 12.72 -3.97 11.97
C VAL A 371 11.28 -3.52 11.99
N VAL A 372 11.00 -2.24 11.70
CA VAL A 372 9.65 -1.68 11.69
C VAL A 372 9.12 -1.65 10.26
N VAL A 373 7.93 -2.23 10.06
CA VAL A 373 7.24 -2.33 8.77
C VAL A 373 5.88 -1.62 8.85
N PRO A 374 5.76 -0.37 8.36
CA PRO A 374 4.48 0.32 8.26
C PRO A 374 3.66 -0.24 7.08
N VAL A 375 2.38 -0.51 7.33
CA VAL A 375 1.46 -1.13 6.35
C VAL A 375 0.20 -0.28 6.20
N TYR A 376 -0.09 0.14 4.97
CA TYR A 376 -1.35 0.77 4.60
C TYR A 376 -1.73 0.44 3.15
N ASN A 377 -2.72 -0.42 2.97
CA ASN A 377 -3.25 -0.81 1.66
C ASN A 377 -2.19 -1.34 0.66
N THR A 378 -1.38 -2.32 1.09
CA THR A 378 -0.28 -2.90 0.31
C THR A 378 -0.42 -4.41 0.08
N GLU A 379 -1.65 -4.95 0.07
CA GLU A 379 -1.92 -6.40 -0.03
C GLU A 379 -1.15 -7.11 -1.17
N LYS A 380 -0.92 -6.43 -2.29
CA LYS A 380 -0.25 -6.97 -3.48
C LYS A 380 1.23 -7.27 -3.26
N TYR A 381 1.88 -6.56 -2.33
CA TYR A 381 3.33 -6.56 -2.17
C TYR A 381 3.76 -7.08 -0.80
N LEU A 382 2.90 -6.93 0.21
CA LEU A 382 3.21 -7.21 1.60
C LEU A 382 3.73 -8.64 1.83
N LYS A 383 3.20 -9.63 1.12
CA LYS A 383 3.68 -11.01 1.23
C LYS A 383 5.16 -11.12 0.85
N GLU A 384 5.57 -10.53 -0.27
CA GLU A 384 6.96 -10.57 -0.73
C GLU A 384 7.89 -9.82 0.24
N CYS A 385 7.43 -8.68 0.76
CA CYS A 385 8.12 -7.89 1.78
C CYS A 385 8.40 -8.73 3.04
N LEU A 386 7.35 -9.29 3.64
CA LEU A 386 7.47 -10.08 4.87
C LEU A 386 8.29 -11.35 4.66
N GLU A 387 8.16 -12.01 3.50
CA GLU A 387 8.98 -13.16 3.14
C GLU A 387 10.49 -12.83 3.16
N SER A 388 10.87 -11.68 2.58
CA SER A 388 12.27 -11.24 2.56
C SER A 388 12.85 -10.95 3.95
N LEU A 389 11.99 -10.59 4.91
CA LEU A 389 12.37 -10.31 6.29
C LEU A 389 12.50 -11.58 7.14
N VAL A 390 11.59 -12.55 6.98
CA VAL A 390 11.66 -13.81 7.74
C VAL A 390 12.82 -14.70 7.27
N GLN A 391 13.24 -14.55 6.01
CA GLN A 391 14.36 -15.25 5.38
C GLN A 391 15.74 -14.60 5.60
N GLN A 392 15.84 -13.56 6.43
CA GLN A 392 17.13 -12.94 6.75
C GLN A 392 18.12 -13.93 7.38
N THR A 393 19.40 -13.81 7.05
CA THR A 393 20.49 -14.67 7.56
C THR A 393 20.89 -14.35 9.00
N TYR A 394 20.38 -13.24 9.56
CA TYR A 394 20.63 -12.83 10.93
C TYR A 394 19.43 -13.16 11.84
N ASP A 395 19.65 -13.99 12.87
CA ASP A 395 18.55 -14.55 13.67
C ASP A 395 18.08 -13.70 14.85
N ASN A 396 18.90 -12.78 15.36
CA ASN A 396 18.57 -11.97 16.55
C ASN A 396 17.83 -10.67 16.17
N LEU A 397 16.83 -10.79 15.31
CA LEU A 397 15.96 -9.67 14.92
C LEU A 397 14.49 -9.95 15.25
N GLU A 398 13.76 -8.90 15.60
CA GLU A 398 12.29 -8.90 15.61
C GLU A 398 11.76 -8.01 14.47
N ILE A 399 10.57 -8.35 13.97
CA ILE A 399 9.84 -7.62 12.94
C ILE A 399 8.57 -7.07 13.58
N ILE A 400 8.41 -5.76 13.52
CA ILE A 400 7.28 -5.03 14.09
C ILE A 400 6.44 -4.49 12.94
N ILE A 401 5.30 -5.11 12.71
CA ILE A 401 4.34 -4.66 11.69
C ILE A 401 3.37 -3.67 12.33
N VAL A 402 3.20 -2.51 11.71
CA VAL A 402 2.23 -1.49 12.14
C VAL A 402 1.22 -1.26 11.03
N ASN A 403 0.02 -1.83 11.18
CA ASN A 403 -1.11 -1.61 10.28
C ASN A 403 -1.77 -0.26 10.57
N ASP A 404 -1.60 0.71 9.68
CA ASP A 404 -2.12 2.08 9.78
C ASP A 404 -3.57 2.18 9.27
N GLY A 405 -4.41 1.24 9.68
CA GLY A 405 -5.83 1.22 9.32
C GLY A 405 -6.11 0.82 7.87
N SER A 406 -5.42 -0.20 7.35
CA SER A 406 -5.68 -0.75 6.01
C SER A 406 -7.13 -1.19 5.84
N THR A 407 -7.67 -1.01 4.64
CA THR A 407 -9.03 -1.37 4.22
C THR A 407 -9.07 -2.52 3.20
N ASP A 408 -7.91 -2.99 2.77
CA ASP A 408 -7.73 -4.13 1.85
C ASP A 408 -7.41 -5.43 2.63
N HIS A 409 -6.94 -6.47 1.94
CA HIS A 409 -6.59 -7.75 2.58
C HIS A 409 -5.21 -7.75 3.28
N SER A 410 -4.54 -6.61 3.45
CA SER A 410 -3.28 -6.54 4.19
C SER A 410 -3.41 -7.12 5.60
N GLU A 411 -4.50 -6.86 6.33
CA GLU A 411 -4.70 -7.37 7.69
C GLU A 411 -4.68 -8.91 7.75
N ARG A 412 -5.23 -9.58 6.72
CA ARG A 412 -5.19 -11.04 6.60
C ARG A 412 -3.78 -11.56 6.41
N ILE A 413 -2.98 -10.91 5.56
CA ILE A 413 -1.58 -11.27 5.29
C ILE A 413 -0.75 -11.07 6.57
N ILE A 414 -0.95 -9.97 7.29
CA ILE A 414 -0.28 -9.71 8.57
C ILE A 414 -0.57 -10.83 9.57
N ALA A 415 -1.84 -11.22 9.71
CA ALA A 415 -2.25 -12.29 10.61
C ALA A 415 -1.61 -13.65 10.26
N ASP A 416 -1.51 -13.97 8.97
CA ASP A 416 -0.86 -15.18 8.45
C ASP A 416 0.63 -15.24 8.85
N TYR A 417 1.36 -14.14 8.63
CA TYR A 417 2.78 -14.05 8.99
C TYR A 417 3.01 -14.04 10.51
N VAL A 418 2.16 -13.38 11.29
CA VAL A 418 2.23 -13.43 12.77
C VAL A 418 1.97 -14.85 13.28
N TYR A 419 1.02 -15.57 12.67
CA TYR A 419 0.73 -16.96 13.02
C TYR A 419 1.89 -17.89 12.70
N HIS A 420 2.52 -17.73 11.53
CA HIS A 420 3.65 -18.57 11.09
C HIS A 420 4.98 -18.24 11.77
N TYR A 421 5.19 -16.98 12.18
CA TYR A 421 6.44 -16.50 12.76
C TYR A 421 6.25 -15.75 14.09
N PRO A 422 5.56 -16.31 15.10
CA PRO A 422 5.18 -15.59 16.32
C PRO A 422 6.38 -15.20 17.19
N ASP A 423 7.50 -15.92 17.05
CA ASP A 423 8.76 -15.66 17.76
C ASP A 423 9.57 -14.51 17.10
N LYS A 424 9.28 -14.18 15.83
CA LYS A 424 9.98 -13.13 15.05
C LYS A 424 9.09 -11.92 14.77
N ILE A 425 7.78 -12.08 14.62
CA ILE A 425 6.86 -11.03 14.14
C ILE A 425 5.88 -10.62 15.24
N ARG A 426 5.75 -9.31 15.46
CA ARG A 426 4.72 -8.69 16.29
C ARG A 426 3.96 -7.68 15.45
N ALA A 427 2.63 -7.79 15.41
CA ALA A 427 1.79 -6.85 14.69
C ALA A 427 0.95 -5.97 15.62
N PHE A 428 0.74 -4.73 15.20
CA PHE A 428 -0.11 -3.76 15.88
C PHE A 428 -0.98 -3.04 14.86
N SER A 429 -2.22 -2.72 15.23
CA SER A 429 -3.12 -1.92 14.41
C SER A 429 -3.37 -0.57 15.09
N ILE A 430 -3.30 0.51 14.31
CA ILE A 430 -3.62 1.87 14.72
C ILE A 430 -4.66 2.47 13.77
N LYS A 431 -5.35 3.52 14.20
CA LYS A 431 -6.20 4.30 13.30
C LYS A 431 -5.32 5.05 12.31
N ASN A 432 -5.69 5.05 11.03
CA ASN A 432 -4.96 5.75 9.96
C ASN A 432 -4.52 7.15 10.40
N SER A 433 -3.20 7.31 10.57
CA SER A 433 -2.52 8.50 11.11
C SER A 433 -1.30 8.92 10.27
N GLY A 434 -0.97 8.17 9.21
CA GLY A 434 0.13 8.44 8.29
C GLY A 434 1.41 7.68 8.62
N LEU A 435 2.28 7.54 7.61
CA LEU A 435 3.52 6.77 7.62
C LEU A 435 4.46 7.14 8.79
N GLY A 436 4.65 8.43 9.05
CA GLY A 436 5.49 8.91 10.16
C GLY A 436 5.00 8.42 11.52
N GLU A 437 3.69 8.44 11.79
CA GLU A 437 3.15 7.95 13.06
C GLU A 437 3.22 6.42 13.17
N ALA A 438 3.00 5.69 12.07
CA ALA A 438 3.18 4.25 12.05
C ALA A 438 4.63 3.84 12.43
N ARG A 439 5.63 4.54 11.89
CA ARG A 439 7.05 4.36 12.25
C ARG A 439 7.32 4.70 13.71
N ASN A 440 6.83 5.85 14.20
CA ASN A 440 6.94 6.25 15.60
C ASN A 440 6.31 5.22 16.55
N TYR A 441 5.15 4.68 16.19
CA TYR A 441 4.49 3.64 16.97
C TYR A 441 5.35 2.37 17.04
N GLY A 442 5.92 1.96 15.90
CA GLY A 442 6.85 0.83 15.83
C GLY A 442 8.09 1.02 16.73
N ILE A 443 8.71 2.21 16.68
CA ILE A 443 9.86 2.56 17.54
C ILE A 443 9.52 2.40 19.02
N ARG A 444 8.35 2.86 19.47
CA ARG A 444 7.91 2.71 20.87
C ARG A 444 7.73 1.26 21.29
N LYS A 445 7.53 0.33 20.35
CA LYS A 445 7.37 -1.11 20.60
C LYS A 445 8.66 -1.91 20.43
N ALA A 446 9.71 -1.30 19.87
CA ALA A 446 11.01 -1.89 19.59
C ALA A 446 11.76 -2.28 20.87
N ARG A 447 12.25 -3.53 20.91
CA ARG A 447 13.09 -4.10 21.98
C ARG A 447 14.57 -4.10 21.60
N GLY A 448 14.87 -4.10 20.30
CA GLY A 448 16.22 -4.07 19.73
C GLY A 448 17.05 -2.86 20.14
N GLN A 449 18.36 -3.07 20.25
CA GLN A 449 19.32 -1.98 20.44
C GLN A 449 19.43 -1.13 19.17
N TYR A 450 19.29 -1.76 18.01
CA TYR A 450 19.22 -1.10 16.71
C TYR A 450 17.83 -1.22 16.10
N ILE A 451 17.47 -0.22 15.30
CA ILE A 451 16.17 -0.11 14.64
C ILE A 451 16.42 0.04 13.13
N GLY A 452 15.78 -0.81 12.33
CA GLY A 452 15.71 -0.70 10.87
C GLY A 452 14.28 -0.44 10.41
N PHE A 453 14.11 0.06 9.19
CA PHE A 453 12.82 0.30 8.57
C PHE A 453 12.75 -0.40 7.22
N VAL A 454 11.60 -0.98 6.89
CA VAL A 454 11.33 -1.54 5.55
C VAL A 454 9.91 -1.18 5.17
N ASP A 455 9.74 -0.55 4.01
CA ASP A 455 8.43 -0.20 3.50
C ASP A 455 7.71 -1.45 2.96
N SER A 456 6.39 -1.53 3.14
CA SER A 456 5.61 -2.76 2.92
C SER A 456 5.45 -3.18 1.45
N ASP A 457 5.94 -2.38 0.51
CA ASP A 457 6.01 -2.67 -0.92
C ASP A 457 7.42 -3.00 -1.45
N ASP A 458 8.42 -2.96 -0.57
CA ASP A 458 9.82 -3.24 -0.85
C ASP A 458 10.27 -4.61 -0.31
N THR A 459 11.47 -5.05 -0.71
CA THR A 459 12.12 -6.25 -0.17
C THR A 459 13.56 -5.94 0.24
N VAL A 460 14.20 -6.84 0.97
CA VAL A 460 15.60 -6.70 1.38
C VAL A 460 16.44 -7.92 0.96
N GLN A 461 17.75 -7.73 0.78
CA GLN A 461 18.68 -8.83 0.53
C GLN A 461 18.78 -9.72 1.78
N PRO A 462 18.92 -11.05 1.65
CA PRO A 462 18.95 -11.99 2.78
C PRO A 462 19.97 -11.63 3.86
N GLU A 463 21.11 -11.04 3.48
CA GLU A 463 22.20 -10.71 4.38
C GLU A 463 22.26 -9.23 4.83
N MET A 464 21.22 -8.43 4.53
CA MET A 464 21.19 -7.00 4.84
C MET A 464 21.49 -6.72 6.31
N PHE A 465 20.66 -7.25 7.22
CA PHE A 465 20.81 -6.95 8.65
C PHE A 465 22.06 -7.60 9.25
N GLN A 466 22.51 -8.75 8.74
CA GLN A 466 23.76 -9.37 9.17
C GLN A 466 24.96 -8.45 8.89
N LYS A 467 25.10 -7.98 7.64
CA LYS A 467 26.21 -7.11 7.22
C LYS A 467 26.17 -5.78 7.95
N MET A 468 24.99 -5.15 8.03
CA MET A 468 24.85 -3.85 8.69
C MET A 468 25.11 -3.92 10.20
N TYR A 469 24.63 -4.97 10.88
CA TYR A 469 24.88 -5.13 12.31
C TYR A 469 26.34 -5.45 12.62
N ALA A 470 26.98 -6.32 11.81
CA ALA A 470 28.41 -6.59 11.94
C ALA A 470 29.25 -5.31 11.76
N ALA A 471 28.87 -4.45 10.81
CA ALA A 471 29.49 -3.15 10.63
C ALA A 471 29.25 -2.21 11.83
N ALA A 472 28.04 -2.22 12.40
CA ALA A 472 27.71 -1.41 13.58
C ALA A 472 28.59 -1.79 14.78
N GLN A 473 28.70 -3.09 15.06
CA GLN A 473 29.50 -3.62 16.18
C GLN A 473 31.00 -3.38 15.96
N LYS A 474 31.52 -3.65 14.75
CA LYS A 474 32.94 -3.50 14.43
C LYS A 474 33.43 -2.06 14.57
N ASN A 475 32.58 -1.09 14.23
CA ASN A 475 32.96 0.32 14.15
C ASN A 475 32.32 1.17 15.25
N ASP A 476 31.67 0.56 16.25
CA ASP A 476 30.92 1.24 17.32
C ASP A 476 30.00 2.35 16.76
N SER A 477 29.23 2.00 15.72
CA SER A 477 28.48 2.98 14.92
C SER A 477 27.08 3.20 15.45
N ASP A 478 26.72 4.45 15.72
CA ASP A 478 25.36 4.81 16.08
C ASP A 478 24.39 4.68 14.90
N CYS A 479 24.90 4.78 13.66
CA CYS A 479 24.12 4.59 12.45
C CYS A 479 24.96 3.88 11.39
N VAL A 480 24.37 2.86 10.76
CA VAL A 480 24.93 2.21 9.57
C VAL A 480 24.01 2.47 8.39
N MET A 481 24.58 2.82 7.23
CA MET A 481 23.84 3.00 5.98
C MET A 481 24.32 2.02 4.91
N CYS A 482 23.43 1.68 3.98
CA CYS A 482 23.73 0.85 2.82
C CYS A 482 23.27 1.47 1.48
N ASP A 483 23.65 0.84 0.38
CA ASP A 483 23.13 1.13 -0.95
C ASP A 483 21.81 0.38 -1.19
N TYR A 484 21.15 0.69 -2.30
CA TYR A 484 19.90 0.03 -2.68
C TYR A 484 19.87 -0.32 -4.18
N ILE A 485 18.98 -1.24 -4.53
CA ILE A 485 18.71 -1.69 -5.89
C ILE A 485 17.30 -1.22 -6.26
N ALA A 486 17.19 -0.35 -7.27
CA ALA A 486 15.90 0.07 -7.80
C ALA A 486 15.34 -1.02 -8.73
N ILE A 487 14.08 -1.41 -8.52
CA ILE A 487 13.39 -2.47 -9.28
C ILE A 487 12.09 -1.91 -9.86
N TRP A 488 11.96 -1.87 -11.18
CA TRP A 488 10.76 -1.39 -11.87
C TRP A 488 9.80 -2.54 -12.21
N ASP A 489 8.51 -2.24 -12.37
CA ASP A 489 7.49 -3.21 -12.78
C ASP A 489 7.81 -3.91 -14.12
N SER A 490 8.62 -3.30 -14.98
CA SER A 490 9.13 -3.90 -16.22
C SER A 490 10.17 -5.01 -16.01
N GLY A 491 10.60 -5.24 -14.77
CA GLY A 491 11.69 -6.15 -14.41
C GLY A 491 13.10 -5.54 -14.50
N LYS A 492 13.23 -4.27 -14.94
CA LYS A 492 14.52 -3.56 -14.91
C LYS A 492 15.03 -3.48 -13.46
N LYS A 493 16.33 -3.73 -13.26
CA LYS A 493 17.03 -3.54 -11.98
C LYS A 493 18.22 -2.61 -12.18
N GLU A 494 18.45 -1.71 -11.23
CA GLU A 494 19.57 -0.76 -11.27
C GLU A 494 20.18 -0.64 -9.88
N TYR A 495 21.48 -0.86 -9.79
CA TYR A 495 22.23 -0.70 -8.54
C TYR A 495 22.51 0.79 -8.33
N ILE A 496 22.14 1.34 -7.18
CA ILE A 496 22.33 2.77 -6.87
C ILE A 496 23.24 2.95 -5.67
N HIS A 497 24.38 3.61 -5.89
CA HIS A 497 25.24 4.08 -4.81
C HIS A 497 24.66 5.33 -4.17
N SER A 498 24.45 5.30 -2.84
CA SER A 498 23.99 6.47 -2.08
C SER A 498 25.00 7.62 -2.15
N LEU A 499 26.30 7.31 -2.01
CA LEU A 499 27.40 8.28 -2.09
C LEU A 499 28.61 7.73 -2.87
N GLU A 500 29.27 8.60 -3.63
CA GLU A 500 30.44 8.28 -4.46
C GLU A 500 31.76 8.69 -3.78
N GLY A 501 32.88 8.11 -4.21
CA GLY A 501 34.23 8.50 -3.75
C GLY A 501 34.58 8.04 -2.34
N ASN A 502 35.60 8.66 -1.72
CA ASN A 502 35.92 8.42 -0.31
C ASN A 502 34.94 9.21 0.57
N VAL A 503 34.20 8.53 1.45
CA VAL A 503 33.09 9.14 2.20
C VAL A 503 33.41 9.09 3.68
N ASP A 504 33.61 10.27 4.25
CA ASP A 504 33.68 10.46 5.69
C ASP A 504 32.35 10.96 6.26
N ARG A 505 32.32 11.21 7.57
CA ARG A 505 31.13 11.68 8.27
C ARG A 505 30.66 13.06 7.78
N PHE A 506 31.56 13.96 7.42
CA PHE A 506 31.20 15.30 6.95
C PHE A 506 30.58 15.25 5.56
N GLU A 507 31.09 14.40 4.66
CA GLU A 507 30.46 14.12 3.38
C GLU A 507 29.04 13.54 3.55
N ILE A 508 28.87 12.60 4.48
CA ILE A 508 27.53 12.04 4.79
C ILE A 508 26.58 13.14 5.25
N LEU A 509 27.01 14.04 6.13
CA LEU A 509 26.17 15.12 6.63
C LEU A 509 25.81 16.12 5.53
N LYS A 510 26.77 16.53 4.70
CA LYS A 510 26.54 17.41 3.55
C LYS A 510 25.51 16.85 2.57
N TYR A 511 25.50 15.55 2.36
CA TYR A 511 24.56 14.89 1.46
C TYR A 511 23.45 14.15 2.20
N SER A 512 23.18 14.49 3.46
CA SER A 512 22.14 13.81 4.26
C SER A 512 20.72 14.00 3.72
N SER A 513 20.49 15.06 2.94
CA SER A 513 19.23 15.32 2.24
C SER A 513 19.19 14.76 0.81
N LYS A 514 20.26 14.09 0.36
CA LYS A 514 20.38 13.51 -0.98
C LYS A 514 19.53 12.25 -1.11
N TYR A 515 18.95 12.04 -2.29
CA TYR A 515 18.28 10.79 -2.63
C TYR A 515 19.22 9.58 -2.43
N GLY A 516 18.73 8.51 -1.82
CA GLY A 516 19.53 7.36 -1.38
C GLY A 516 20.10 7.48 0.04
N VAL A 517 20.45 8.70 0.47
CA VAL A 517 20.91 8.96 1.85
C VAL A 517 19.75 9.37 2.76
N VAL A 518 18.77 10.11 2.26
CA VAL A 518 17.71 10.70 3.09
C VAL A 518 16.68 9.70 3.61
N ASN A 519 16.46 8.58 2.91
CA ASN A 519 15.42 7.60 3.27
C ASN A 519 15.71 6.92 4.62
N ALA A 520 14.69 6.47 5.35
CA ALA A 520 14.93 5.69 6.57
C ALA A 520 15.34 4.23 6.29
N CYS A 521 14.92 3.68 5.16
CA CYS A 521 14.93 2.23 4.92
C CYS A 521 16.31 1.64 4.61
N THR A 522 17.29 2.45 4.17
CA THR A 522 18.68 1.98 4.00
C THR A 522 19.54 2.08 5.26
N LYS A 523 18.93 2.24 6.45
CA LYS A 523 19.65 2.49 7.70
C LYS A 523 19.34 1.47 8.79
N LEU A 524 20.37 1.24 9.60
CA LEU A 524 20.29 0.55 10.88
C LEU A 524 20.76 1.52 11.96
N ILE A 525 19.86 1.91 12.85
CA ILE A 525 20.02 3.08 13.72
C ILE A 525 19.98 2.65 15.18
N HIS A 526 20.97 3.07 15.97
CA HIS A 526 20.99 2.82 17.40
C HIS A 526 19.82 3.53 18.10
N LYS A 527 19.08 2.81 18.94
CA LYS A 527 17.80 3.25 19.56
C LYS A 527 17.92 4.57 20.32
N ASN A 528 19.07 4.87 20.92
CA ASN A 528 19.31 6.14 21.61
C ASN A 528 19.19 7.37 20.70
N LEU A 529 19.46 7.24 19.39
CA LEU A 529 19.25 8.34 18.43
C LEU A 529 17.77 8.57 18.16
N MET A 530 16.97 7.50 18.09
CA MET A 530 15.52 7.60 17.86
C MET A 530 14.77 8.26 19.02
N ASN A 531 15.36 8.28 20.23
CA ASN A 531 14.81 9.03 21.36
C ASN A 531 14.97 10.56 21.22
N LYS A 532 15.82 11.03 20.29
CA LYS A 532 16.08 12.46 20.07
C LYS A 532 15.23 13.05 18.95
N VAL A 533 14.84 12.24 17.96
CA VAL A 533 14.16 12.70 16.75
C VAL A 533 13.00 11.76 16.43
N SER A 534 11.80 12.31 16.33
CA SER A 534 10.61 11.60 15.84
C SER A 534 10.30 11.97 14.40
N PHE A 535 9.66 11.05 13.68
CA PHE A 535 9.11 11.32 12.36
C PHE A 535 7.90 12.26 12.49
N PRO A 536 7.85 13.39 11.77
CA PRO A 536 6.68 14.26 11.80
C PRO A 536 5.51 13.65 11.03
N LYS A 537 4.32 14.24 11.22
CA LYS A 537 3.16 14.00 10.35
C LYS A 537 3.32 14.81 9.05
N GLY A 538 2.76 14.30 7.95
CA GLY A 538 2.82 14.94 6.64
C GLY A 538 3.65 14.12 5.65
N PHE A 539 3.97 14.72 4.50
CA PHE A 539 4.86 14.13 3.51
C PHE A 539 6.33 14.49 3.81
N TYR A 540 7.27 13.75 3.20
CA TYR A 540 8.72 13.96 3.37
C TYR A 540 9.20 13.82 4.83
N GLU A 541 8.59 12.91 5.59
CA GLU A 541 8.96 12.62 6.97
C GLU A 541 10.42 12.15 7.11
N ASP A 542 10.94 11.45 6.10
CA ASP A 542 12.35 11.05 6.01
C ASP A 542 13.29 12.26 5.89
N LEU A 543 12.98 13.20 5.00
CA LEU A 543 13.73 14.45 4.85
C LEU A 543 13.72 15.23 6.16
N ALA A 544 12.58 15.27 6.84
CA ALA A 544 12.39 15.98 8.09
C ALA A 544 13.01 15.27 9.32
N THR A 545 13.66 14.11 9.15
CA THR A 545 14.17 13.27 10.24
C THR A 545 15.64 12.90 10.06
N THR A 546 16.01 12.38 8.91
CA THR A 546 17.32 11.76 8.67
C THR A 546 18.50 12.73 8.84
N PRO A 547 18.51 13.95 8.27
CA PRO A 547 19.61 14.91 8.47
C PRO A 547 19.84 15.25 9.95
N ILE A 548 18.75 15.47 10.69
CA ILE A 548 18.78 15.76 12.12
C ILE A 548 19.39 14.57 12.87
N LEU A 549 18.92 13.36 12.57
CA LEU A 549 19.39 12.13 13.20
C LEU A 549 20.89 11.90 12.97
N LEU A 550 21.35 12.04 11.72
CA LEU A 550 22.77 11.86 11.37
C LEU A 550 23.66 12.91 12.04
N SER A 551 23.17 14.15 12.24
CA SER A 551 23.92 15.20 12.94
C SER A 551 24.20 14.88 14.42
N TYR A 552 23.40 14.02 15.05
CA TYR A 552 23.60 13.56 16.42
C TYR A 552 24.32 12.20 16.54
N ALA A 553 24.42 11.44 15.44
CA ALA A 553 25.12 10.16 15.39
C ALA A 553 26.64 10.37 15.42
N LYS A 554 27.34 9.98 16.49
CA LYS A 554 28.80 10.19 16.67
C LYS A 554 29.61 9.38 15.66
N ASN A 555 29.22 8.14 15.43
CA ASN A 555 29.88 7.25 14.48
C ASN A 555 28.88 6.80 13.42
N ILE A 556 29.20 7.06 12.15
CA ILE A 556 28.39 6.65 11.01
C ILE A 556 29.25 5.77 10.12
N HIS A 557 28.77 4.57 9.80
CA HIS A 557 29.44 3.66 8.88
C HIS A 557 28.62 3.45 7.62
N TYR A 558 29.30 3.39 6.48
CA TYR A 558 28.67 3.21 5.18
C TYR A 558 29.12 1.91 4.53
N VAL A 559 28.18 0.96 4.43
CA VAL A 559 28.34 -0.30 3.71
C VAL A 559 27.95 -0.08 2.26
N ARG A 560 28.93 -0.11 1.35
CA ARG A 560 28.74 0.15 -0.09
C ARG A 560 28.19 -1.08 -0.83
N GLU A 561 27.08 -1.62 -0.34
CA GLU A 561 26.43 -2.81 -0.88
C GLU A 561 24.91 -2.56 -1.01
N GLY A 562 24.34 -2.99 -2.13
CA GLY A 562 22.94 -2.82 -2.51
C GLY A 562 22.06 -3.80 -1.75
N LEU A 563 21.81 -3.52 -0.48
CA LEU A 563 21.17 -4.45 0.45
C LEU A 563 19.66 -4.27 0.55
N TYR A 564 19.14 -3.13 0.08
CA TYR A 564 17.70 -2.82 0.07
C TYR A 564 17.17 -2.84 -1.37
N ASN A 565 16.02 -3.48 -1.61
CA ASN A 565 15.39 -3.52 -2.94
C ASN A 565 14.20 -2.56 -2.97
N TYR A 566 14.39 -1.43 -3.64
CA TYR A 566 13.39 -0.37 -3.73
C TYR A 566 12.52 -0.52 -4.98
N ARG A 567 11.22 -0.72 -4.80
CA ARG A 567 10.26 -0.95 -5.89
C ARG A 567 9.74 0.36 -6.47
N GLN A 568 9.89 0.49 -7.78
CA GLN A 568 9.43 1.62 -8.60
C GLN A 568 8.11 1.25 -9.28
N ARG A 569 6.98 1.68 -8.68
CA ARG A 569 5.61 1.39 -9.15
C ARG A 569 4.78 2.65 -9.40
N THR A 570 3.75 2.51 -10.22
CA THR A 570 2.76 3.58 -10.45
C THR A 570 1.94 3.85 -9.19
N GLY A 571 1.73 5.13 -8.86
CA GLY A 571 0.98 5.54 -7.66
C GLY A 571 1.78 5.47 -6.35
N SER A 572 3.12 5.35 -6.42
CA SER A 572 3.99 5.54 -5.25
C SER A 572 3.86 6.96 -4.70
N ILE A 573 4.03 7.14 -3.38
CA ILE A 573 4.02 8.46 -2.72
C ILE A 573 5.11 9.36 -3.33
N THR A 574 6.23 8.80 -3.78
CA THR A 574 7.33 9.54 -4.40
C THR A 574 7.10 9.90 -5.88
N SER A 575 6.03 9.39 -6.51
CA SER A 575 5.66 9.69 -7.90
C SER A 575 4.81 10.97 -8.05
N ILE A 576 5.17 12.01 -7.30
CA ILE A 576 4.46 13.29 -7.27
C ILE A 576 4.58 13.98 -8.65
N LYS A 577 3.44 14.47 -9.16
CA LYS A 577 3.35 15.20 -10.42
C LYS A 577 3.56 16.70 -10.20
N ASN A 578 3.90 17.42 -11.26
CA ASN A 578 3.95 18.89 -11.23
C ASN A 578 2.65 19.48 -10.64
N ASN A 579 2.78 20.53 -9.82
CA ASN A 579 1.73 21.29 -9.13
C ASN A 579 1.00 20.58 -7.98
N ASP A 580 1.59 19.54 -7.40
CA ASP A 580 1.04 18.91 -6.20
C ASP A 580 1.35 19.73 -4.93
N SER A 581 0.31 20.12 -4.18
CA SER A 581 0.46 20.89 -2.94
C SER A 581 1.28 20.16 -1.87
N ARG A 582 1.42 18.83 -1.96
CA ARG A 582 2.25 18.02 -1.05
C ARG A 582 3.73 18.39 -1.11
N LEU A 583 4.20 18.98 -2.22
CA LEU A 583 5.57 19.47 -2.36
C LEU A 583 5.89 20.58 -1.34
N LEU A 584 4.89 21.32 -0.87
CA LEU A 584 5.07 22.41 0.08
C LEU A 584 5.52 21.91 1.47
N ASP A 585 5.30 20.63 1.80
CA ASP A 585 5.75 20.05 3.07
C ASP A 585 7.29 20.01 3.18
N CYS A 586 8.02 20.10 2.06
CA CYS A 586 9.49 20.16 2.09
C CYS A 586 10.02 21.41 2.80
N TYR A 587 9.30 22.54 2.78
CA TYR A 587 9.70 23.75 3.49
C TYR A 587 9.68 23.54 5.01
N ALA A 588 8.62 22.92 5.51
CA ALA A 588 8.53 22.57 6.93
C ALA A 588 9.61 21.56 7.34
N ALA A 589 9.96 20.62 6.44
CA ALA A 589 11.07 19.71 6.65
C ALA A 589 12.42 20.46 6.74
N TRP A 590 12.70 21.39 5.82
CA TRP A 590 13.92 22.19 5.83
C TRP A 590 14.04 23.09 7.05
N ASP A 591 12.96 23.78 7.44
CA ASP A 591 12.94 24.59 8.66
C ASP A 591 13.22 23.71 9.89
N ARG A 592 12.63 22.51 9.94
CA ARG A 592 12.88 21.55 11.02
C ARG A 592 14.34 21.10 11.04
N ILE A 593 14.96 20.83 9.89
CA ILE A 593 16.37 20.45 9.78
C ILE A 593 17.27 21.59 10.31
N LEU A 594 17.06 22.82 9.84
CA LEU A 594 17.85 23.98 10.26
C LEU A 594 17.75 24.24 11.77
N ASN A 595 16.56 24.05 12.35
CA ASN A 595 16.31 24.40 13.75
C ASN A 595 16.69 23.29 14.76
N LEU A 596 16.61 22.02 14.36
CA LEU A 596 16.76 20.89 15.29
C LEU A 596 18.05 20.09 15.12
N SER A 597 18.83 20.32 14.06
CA SER A 597 20.11 19.64 13.88
C SER A 597 21.16 20.08 14.89
N ASN A 598 22.16 19.24 15.09
CA ASN A 598 23.28 19.52 15.99
C ASN A 598 24.08 20.75 15.51
N PRO A 599 24.20 21.82 16.32
CA PRO A 599 24.87 23.06 15.92
C PRO A 599 26.36 22.89 15.64
N LEU A 600 26.99 21.79 16.09
CA LEU A 600 28.39 21.49 15.77
C LEU A 600 28.63 21.23 14.27
N TYR A 601 27.58 20.90 13.51
CA TYR A 601 27.65 20.57 12.09
C TYR A 601 26.78 21.51 11.23
N GLU A 602 26.64 22.77 11.69
CA GLU A 602 25.78 23.77 11.04
C GLU A 602 26.15 23.96 9.57
N ASN A 603 27.45 23.99 9.22
CA ASN A 603 27.89 24.16 7.85
C ASN A 603 27.50 22.98 6.94
N GLU A 604 27.66 21.75 7.39
CA GLU A 604 27.29 20.56 6.62
C GLU A 604 25.77 20.48 6.45
N ILE A 605 25.01 20.81 7.50
CA ILE A 605 23.54 20.79 7.47
C ILE A 605 22.98 21.90 6.59
N HIS A 606 23.52 23.11 6.67
CA HIS A 606 23.12 24.21 5.78
C HIS A 606 23.41 23.87 4.32
N PHE A 607 24.55 23.21 4.04
CA PHE A 607 24.83 22.68 2.72
C PHE A 607 23.82 21.60 2.29
N ALA A 608 23.44 20.67 3.18
CA ALA A 608 22.45 19.64 2.88
C ALA A 608 21.07 20.22 2.54
N VAL A 609 20.63 21.24 3.27
CA VAL A 609 19.39 21.97 2.95
C VAL A 609 19.53 22.70 1.62
N TYR A 610 20.65 23.39 1.37
CA TYR A 610 20.90 24.07 0.09
C TYR A 610 20.92 23.11 -1.11
N TRP A 611 21.50 21.92 -0.92
CA TRP A 611 21.46 20.83 -1.87
C TRP A 611 20.01 20.42 -2.17
N SER A 612 19.20 20.23 -1.12
CA SER A 612 17.78 19.86 -1.24
C SER A 612 16.99 20.93 -2.00
N ILE A 613 17.18 22.21 -1.67
CA ILE A 613 16.56 23.34 -2.38
C ILE A 613 16.89 23.28 -3.89
N ASN A 614 18.15 23.05 -4.25
CA ASN A 614 18.58 22.89 -5.65
C ASN A 614 17.94 21.68 -6.33
N PHE A 615 17.90 20.54 -5.65
CA PHE A 615 17.32 19.31 -6.19
C PHE A 615 15.84 19.49 -6.50
N PHE A 616 15.06 20.03 -5.56
CA PHE A 616 13.64 20.32 -5.81
C PHE A 616 13.45 21.41 -6.86
N CYS A 617 14.34 22.41 -6.91
CA CYS A 617 14.32 23.47 -7.93
C CYS A 617 14.48 22.94 -9.35
N THR A 618 15.27 21.88 -9.54
CA THR A 618 15.68 21.39 -10.86
C THR A 618 14.88 20.18 -11.33
N ASN A 619 14.23 19.43 -10.43
CA ASN A 619 13.63 18.12 -10.77
C ASN A 619 12.10 18.05 -10.66
N PHE A 620 11.42 18.92 -9.90
CA PHE A 620 10.01 18.69 -9.55
C PHE A 620 9.00 19.74 -10.00
N LEU A 621 9.36 20.98 -10.33
CA LEU A 621 8.40 21.96 -10.87
C LEU A 621 9.05 22.92 -11.88
N GLU A 622 8.34 23.21 -12.97
CA GLU A 622 8.72 24.26 -13.93
C GLU A 622 8.82 25.65 -13.28
N ASN A 623 8.14 25.90 -12.14
CA ASN A 623 8.09 27.19 -11.46
C ASN A 623 8.67 27.17 -10.03
N PHE A 624 9.37 26.11 -9.61
CA PHE A 624 9.91 26.05 -8.23
C PHE A 624 11.01 27.07 -7.97
N ALA A 625 11.67 27.59 -9.00
CA ALA A 625 12.73 28.58 -8.86
C ALA A 625 12.30 29.77 -8.00
N TYR A 626 11.07 30.27 -8.19
CA TYR A 626 10.51 31.36 -7.38
C TYR A 626 10.37 30.98 -5.90
N TYR A 627 9.75 29.84 -5.60
CA TYR A 627 9.52 29.43 -4.22
C TYR A 627 10.83 29.05 -3.52
N SER A 628 11.76 28.39 -4.22
CA SER A 628 13.12 28.11 -3.74
C SER A 628 13.90 29.39 -3.45
N LYS A 629 13.84 30.39 -4.35
CA LYS A 629 14.45 31.70 -4.15
C LYS A 629 13.87 32.41 -2.92
N LYS A 630 12.54 32.42 -2.79
CA LYS A 630 11.85 33.03 -1.63
C LYS A 630 12.26 32.37 -0.31
N TYR A 631 12.35 31.04 -0.29
CA TYR A 631 12.81 30.31 0.88
C TYR A 631 14.29 30.60 1.19
N PHE A 632 15.15 30.63 0.16
CA PHE A 632 16.55 31.04 0.27
C PHE A 632 16.67 32.44 0.87
N ASP A 633 15.94 33.42 0.36
CA ASP A 633 15.99 34.82 0.83
C ASP A 633 15.57 34.94 2.30
N SER A 634 14.53 34.21 2.70
CA SER A 634 14.05 34.18 4.08
C SER A 634 15.08 33.58 5.05
N ASN A 635 15.96 32.71 4.53
CA ASN A 635 16.98 31.99 5.30
C ASN A 635 18.41 32.37 4.90
N LYS A 636 18.61 33.50 4.21
CA LYS A 636 19.84 33.87 3.51
C LYS A 636 21.09 33.82 4.41
N LYS A 637 20.94 34.24 5.67
CA LYS A 637 21.99 34.24 6.70
C LYS A 637 22.63 32.85 6.93
N ASN A 638 21.86 31.78 6.74
CA ASN A 638 22.33 30.41 6.95
C ASN A 638 23.25 29.95 5.80
N PHE A 639 23.14 30.54 4.61
CA PHE A 639 23.80 30.05 3.40
C PHE A 639 25.01 30.88 2.95
N LEU A 640 24.99 32.21 3.13
CA LEU A 640 25.96 33.13 2.52
C LEU A 640 27.42 32.91 2.93
N HIS A 641 27.67 32.51 4.17
CA HIS A 641 29.03 32.35 4.72
C HIS A 641 29.51 30.90 4.72
N ASN A 642 28.76 30.01 4.09
CA ASN A 642 29.09 28.59 4.04
C ASN A 642 30.06 28.31 2.90
N SER A 643 31.29 27.95 3.23
CA SER A 643 32.36 27.69 2.25
C SER A 643 32.07 26.53 1.31
N TYR A 644 31.30 25.52 1.74
CA TYR A 644 30.89 24.42 0.87
C TYR A 644 29.92 24.88 -0.21
N ILE A 645 28.95 25.72 0.16
CA ILE A 645 27.97 26.27 -0.78
C ILE A 645 28.67 27.18 -1.80
N GLN A 646 29.54 28.09 -1.34
CA GLN A 646 30.30 28.99 -2.22
C GLN A 646 31.09 28.19 -3.27
N LYS A 647 31.85 27.18 -2.83
CA LYS A 647 32.64 26.33 -3.73
C LYS A 647 31.78 25.54 -4.73
N ALA A 648 30.63 25.02 -4.30
CA ALA A 648 29.72 24.29 -5.19
C ALA A 648 29.08 25.21 -6.24
N VAL A 649 28.74 26.44 -5.87
CA VAL A 649 28.25 27.48 -6.79
C VAL A 649 29.34 27.91 -7.78
N GLU A 650 30.56 28.18 -7.30
CA GLU A 650 31.71 28.55 -8.15
C GLU A 650 32.06 27.46 -9.18
N ASN A 651 31.93 26.19 -8.79
CA ASN A 651 32.15 25.05 -9.68
C ASN A 651 30.96 24.78 -10.63
N GLY A 652 29.91 25.61 -10.58
CA GLY A 652 28.70 25.45 -11.40
C GLY A 652 27.85 24.21 -11.05
N GLN A 653 28.04 23.63 -9.87
CA GLN A 653 27.27 22.45 -9.43
C GLN A 653 25.86 22.82 -8.99
N PHE A 654 25.69 24.00 -8.38
CA PHE A 654 24.41 24.50 -7.89
C PHE A 654 24.09 25.88 -8.44
N ILE A 655 22.79 26.16 -8.53
CA ILE A 655 22.27 27.49 -8.86
C ILE A 655 22.73 28.46 -7.78
N ASN A 656 23.20 29.63 -8.21
CA ASN A 656 23.45 30.74 -7.31
C ASN A 656 22.13 31.48 -7.01
N PHE A 657 21.43 31.10 -5.94
CA PHE A 657 20.16 31.76 -5.59
C PHE A 657 20.34 33.24 -5.23
N GLU A 658 21.53 33.72 -4.87
CA GLU A 658 21.76 35.15 -4.64
C GLU A 658 21.79 35.96 -5.94
N GLN A 659 22.26 35.34 -7.03
CA GLN A 659 22.40 35.98 -8.34
C GLN A 659 21.29 35.59 -9.32
N LEU A 660 20.24 34.89 -8.85
CA LEU A 660 19.10 34.60 -9.71
C LEU A 660 18.45 35.92 -10.19
N PRO A 661 18.15 36.04 -11.49
CA PRO A 661 17.45 37.19 -12.03
C PRO A 661 16.13 37.41 -11.29
N GLU A 662 15.77 38.69 -11.11
CA GLU A 662 14.48 39.07 -10.55
C GLU A 662 13.84 40.15 -11.45
N ILE A 663 12.88 39.73 -12.27
CA ILE A 663 12.10 40.65 -13.10
C ILE A 663 11.30 41.58 -12.16
N PRO A 664 11.45 42.92 -12.26
CA PRO A 664 10.74 43.86 -11.39
C PRO A 664 9.21 43.72 -11.43
N LYS A 665 8.54 44.03 -10.30
CA LYS A 665 7.06 44.06 -10.22
C LYS A 665 6.47 45.31 -10.89
N ILE A 666 6.70 45.42 -12.20
CA ILE A 666 6.23 46.52 -13.04
C ILE A 666 5.51 45.91 -14.24
N ILE A 667 4.27 46.36 -14.48
CA ILE A 667 3.54 46.05 -15.71
C ILE A 667 3.63 47.26 -16.63
N HIS A 668 4.04 47.03 -17.87
CA HIS A 668 4.08 48.05 -18.92
C HIS A 668 3.02 47.75 -19.97
N TYR A 669 2.22 48.75 -20.34
CA TYR A 669 1.35 48.66 -21.52
C TYR A 669 1.41 49.97 -22.30
N CYS A 670 1.14 49.90 -23.60
CA CYS A 670 1.12 51.08 -24.48
C CYS A 670 -0.31 51.43 -24.88
N LYS A 671 -0.58 52.72 -25.00
CA LYS A 671 -1.86 53.26 -25.48
C LYS A 671 -1.60 54.49 -26.34
N PHE A 672 -1.32 54.24 -27.62
CA PHE A 672 -1.15 55.28 -28.63
C PHE A 672 -2.41 55.39 -29.49
N GLY A 673 -2.86 56.62 -29.74
CA GLY A 673 -4.12 56.91 -30.41
C GLY A 673 -5.38 56.52 -29.60
N ASN A 674 -6.56 56.70 -30.20
CA ASN A 674 -7.87 56.40 -29.58
C ASN A 674 -8.26 54.90 -29.63
N GLY A 675 -7.29 53.99 -29.77
CA GLY A 675 -7.54 52.61 -30.18
C GLY A 675 -7.50 51.62 -29.04
N ASP A 676 -8.69 51.28 -28.50
CA ASP A 676 -9.13 49.92 -28.12
C ASP A 676 -10.63 49.97 -27.80
N THR A 677 -11.38 48.90 -28.08
CA THR A 677 -12.76 48.80 -27.57
C THR A 677 -12.70 48.80 -26.04
N ALA A 678 -13.36 49.77 -25.41
CA ALA A 678 -13.28 49.99 -23.96
C ALA A 678 -13.56 48.72 -23.12
N GLU A 679 -14.38 47.80 -23.64
CA GLU A 679 -14.81 46.61 -22.90
C GLU A 679 -13.68 45.58 -22.65
N THR A 680 -12.96 45.14 -23.69
CA THR A 680 -11.90 44.11 -23.54
C THR A 680 -10.70 44.64 -22.78
N PHE A 681 -10.25 45.87 -23.07
CA PHE A 681 -9.16 46.48 -22.30
C PHE A 681 -9.54 46.59 -20.82
N ASN A 682 -10.78 47.02 -20.51
CA ASN A 682 -11.23 47.09 -19.12
C ASN A 682 -11.23 45.71 -18.45
N GLN A 683 -11.64 44.64 -19.15
CA GLN A 683 -11.56 43.28 -18.64
C GLN A 683 -10.11 42.88 -18.33
N CYS A 684 -9.20 43.06 -19.29
CA CYS A 684 -7.78 42.75 -19.12
C CYS A 684 -7.17 43.57 -17.97
N TYR A 685 -7.35 44.89 -17.97
CA TYR A 685 -6.81 45.78 -16.95
C TYR A 685 -7.34 45.49 -15.54
N LEU A 686 -8.63 45.15 -15.40
CA LEU A 686 -9.20 44.71 -14.12
C LEU A 686 -8.58 43.38 -13.66
N SER A 687 -8.31 42.46 -14.59
CA SER A 687 -7.59 41.22 -14.27
C SER A 687 -6.17 41.50 -13.77
N TRP A 688 -5.49 42.52 -14.31
CA TRP A 688 -4.14 42.92 -13.88
C TRP A 688 -4.16 43.39 -12.44
N LYS A 689 -5.09 44.28 -12.08
CA LYS A 689 -5.27 44.74 -10.69
C LYS A 689 -5.64 43.61 -9.72
N LYS A 690 -6.41 42.63 -10.20
CA LYS A 690 -6.84 41.48 -9.38
C LYS A 690 -5.69 40.53 -9.08
N TYR A 691 -4.89 40.18 -10.09
CA TYR A 691 -3.87 39.13 -9.99
C TYR A 691 -2.45 39.66 -9.77
N ALA A 692 -2.21 40.95 -9.95
CA ALA A 692 -0.94 41.63 -9.70
C ALA A 692 -1.16 42.92 -8.86
N PRO A 693 -1.76 42.82 -7.66
CA PRO A 693 -2.21 43.98 -6.89
C PRO A 693 -1.07 44.86 -6.36
N ASP A 694 0.12 44.29 -6.18
CA ASP A 694 1.32 44.98 -5.71
C ASP A 694 2.28 45.40 -6.85
N TYR A 695 1.88 45.20 -8.11
CA TYR A 695 2.67 45.62 -9.27
C TYR A 695 2.40 47.08 -9.61
N LYS A 696 3.47 47.81 -9.93
CA LYS A 696 3.35 49.16 -10.50
C LYS A 696 2.94 49.04 -11.96
N ILE A 697 1.74 49.50 -12.31
CA ILE A 697 1.28 49.54 -13.71
C ILE A 697 1.64 50.89 -14.32
N ILE A 698 2.35 50.89 -15.45
CA ILE A 698 2.80 52.08 -16.18
C ILE A 698 2.19 52.06 -17.58
N GLU A 699 1.43 53.12 -17.90
CA GLU A 699 0.95 53.40 -19.25
C GLU A 699 2.00 54.19 -20.03
N TRP A 700 2.29 53.78 -21.25
CA TRP A 700 3.15 54.48 -22.21
C TRP A 700 2.29 55.04 -23.36
N ASN A 701 2.36 56.35 -23.57
CA ASN A 701 1.54 57.08 -24.55
C ASN A 701 2.31 58.33 -25.05
N GLU A 702 1.67 59.15 -25.88
CA GLU A 702 2.29 60.33 -26.51
C GLU A 702 2.80 61.36 -25.50
N SER A 703 2.29 61.36 -24.26
CA SER A 703 2.71 62.32 -23.23
C SER A 703 4.02 61.95 -22.53
N ASN A 704 4.45 60.68 -22.61
CA ASN A 704 5.63 60.18 -21.89
C ASN A 704 6.59 59.35 -22.76
N CYS A 705 6.33 59.27 -24.07
CA CYS A 705 7.18 58.62 -25.07
C CYS A 705 7.72 59.65 -26.05
N ASP A 706 9.05 59.71 -26.20
CA ASP A 706 9.70 60.58 -27.20
C ASP A 706 9.69 59.92 -28.58
N ILE A 707 8.79 60.37 -29.45
CA ILE A 707 8.62 59.86 -30.82
C ILE A 707 9.84 60.16 -31.70
N LYS A 708 10.65 61.17 -31.35
CA LYS A 708 11.85 61.56 -32.11
C LYS A 708 13.10 60.73 -31.77
N ASP A 709 12.93 59.74 -30.89
CA ASP A 709 14.01 58.85 -30.45
C ASP A 709 14.56 57.98 -31.60
N ASN A 710 13.80 57.78 -32.67
CA ASN A 710 14.18 56.98 -33.82
C ASN A 710 13.40 57.38 -35.09
N PRO A 711 14.04 57.56 -36.26
CA PRO A 711 13.37 57.93 -37.51
C PRO A 711 12.23 57.00 -37.94
N ILE A 712 12.31 55.70 -37.60
CA ILE A 712 11.23 54.74 -37.88
C ILE A 712 9.97 55.07 -37.07
N LEU A 713 10.12 55.58 -35.85
CA LEU A 713 8.99 55.96 -34.99
C LEU A 713 8.32 57.24 -35.47
N GLU A 714 9.09 58.23 -35.95
CA GLU A 714 8.54 59.44 -36.56
C GLU A 714 7.68 59.10 -37.79
N ASN A 715 8.19 58.21 -38.65
CA ASN A 715 7.44 57.72 -39.80
C ASN A 715 6.19 56.94 -39.38
N ALA A 716 6.32 55.98 -38.45
CA ALA A 716 5.19 55.20 -37.94
C ALA A 716 4.10 56.10 -37.30
N TYR A 717 4.50 57.11 -36.52
CA TYR A 717 3.57 58.07 -35.92
C TYR A 717 2.84 58.90 -36.98
N SER A 718 3.54 59.36 -38.03
CA SER A 718 2.91 60.09 -39.14
C SER A 718 1.89 59.26 -39.92
N GLN A 719 2.13 57.94 -40.01
CA GLN A 719 1.24 56.97 -40.67
C GLN A 719 0.18 56.38 -39.72
N GLN A 720 0.15 56.81 -38.45
CA GLN A 720 -0.73 56.27 -37.42
C GLN A 720 -0.56 54.75 -37.20
N ASP A 721 0.65 54.23 -37.41
CA ASP A 721 1.01 52.85 -37.10
C ASP A 721 1.36 52.71 -35.61
N TRP A 722 0.31 52.58 -34.80
CA TRP A 722 0.42 52.40 -33.36
C TRP A 722 1.09 51.07 -32.97
N THR A 723 1.17 50.10 -33.88
CA THR A 723 1.76 48.77 -33.62
C THR A 723 3.26 48.90 -33.41
N ILE A 724 3.96 49.53 -34.36
CA ILE A 724 5.41 49.75 -34.30
C ILE A 724 5.79 50.60 -33.08
N LEU A 725 5.01 51.65 -32.77
CA LEU A 725 5.21 52.48 -31.58
C LEU A 725 5.09 51.63 -30.29
N SER A 726 4.03 50.83 -30.19
CA SER A 726 3.79 49.99 -29.02
C SER A 726 4.84 48.89 -28.85
N GLU A 727 5.28 48.25 -29.94
CA GLU A 727 6.36 47.27 -29.92
C GLU A 727 7.68 47.89 -29.44
N TYR A 728 8.06 49.05 -29.99
CA TYR A 728 9.31 49.73 -29.63
C TYR A 728 9.33 50.20 -28.17
N PHE A 729 8.28 50.92 -27.73
CA PHE A 729 8.26 51.48 -26.38
C PHE A 729 8.10 50.41 -25.30
N ARG A 730 7.44 49.27 -25.57
CA ARG A 730 7.46 48.11 -24.67
C ARG A 730 8.88 47.57 -24.47
N LEU A 731 9.62 47.36 -25.56
CA LEU A 731 11.01 46.91 -25.46
C LEU A 731 11.91 47.94 -24.77
N LYS A 732 11.73 49.24 -25.06
CA LYS A 732 12.48 50.34 -24.42
C LYS A 732 12.19 50.40 -22.92
N ALA A 733 10.93 50.23 -22.53
CA ALA A 733 10.52 50.16 -21.13
C ALA A 733 11.19 48.97 -20.42
N LEU A 734 11.11 47.78 -21.01
CA LEU A 734 11.76 46.57 -20.48
C LEU A 734 13.29 46.76 -20.34
N LYS A 735 13.96 47.35 -21.33
CA LYS A 735 15.40 47.64 -21.23
C LYS A 735 15.71 48.57 -20.05
N ASN A 736 14.98 49.67 -19.91
CA ASN A 736 15.30 50.73 -18.96
C ASN A 736 14.87 50.42 -17.52
N TYR A 737 13.74 49.74 -17.35
CA TYR A 737 13.09 49.52 -16.06
C TYR A 737 13.03 48.04 -15.67
N GLY A 738 13.18 47.11 -16.61
CA GLY A 738 12.74 45.72 -16.43
C GLY A 738 11.22 45.63 -16.26
N GLY A 739 10.69 44.45 -16.02
CA GLY A 739 9.28 44.22 -15.73
C GLY A 739 8.60 43.31 -16.73
N ILE A 740 7.28 43.41 -16.85
CA ILE A 740 6.45 42.61 -17.74
C ILE A 740 5.66 43.53 -18.64
N ALA A 741 5.91 43.47 -19.94
CA ALA A 741 5.14 44.17 -20.94
C ALA A 741 3.93 43.31 -21.37
N LEU A 742 2.73 43.90 -21.34
CA LEU A 742 1.48 43.27 -21.75
C LEU A 742 0.82 44.11 -22.86
N ASP A 743 0.32 43.43 -23.88
CA ASP A 743 -0.66 44.01 -24.79
C ASP A 743 -2.03 44.18 -24.10
N SER A 744 -2.82 45.13 -24.58
CA SER A 744 -4.11 45.53 -23.99
C SER A 744 -5.18 44.44 -24.03
N ASP A 745 -4.98 43.40 -24.83
CA ASP A 745 -5.86 42.23 -25.02
C ASP A 745 -5.38 40.96 -24.28
N MET A 746 -4.43 41.11 -23.34
CA MET A 746 -3.89 40.04 -22.51
C MET A 746 -4.57 40.00 -21.13
N GLU A 747 -5.36 38.96 -20.85
CA GLU A 747 -6.06 38.77 -19.59
C GLU A 747 -5.26 37.86 -18.64
N LEU A 748 -5.05 38.31 -17.39
CA LEU A 748 -4.48 37.48 -16.34
C LEU A 748 -5.55 36.59 -15.71
N LEU A 749 -5.20 35.32 -15.51
CA LEU A 749 -6.03 34.33 -14.82
C LEU A 749 -5.41 33.91 -13.47
N LYS A 750 -4.12 34.20 -13.26
CA LYS A 750 -3.33 33.89 -12.06
C LYS A 750 -2.27 34.98 -11.80
N PRO A 751 -1.66 35.03 -10.60
CA PRO A 751 -0.52 35.90 -10.31
C PRO A 751 0.70 35.66 -11.22
N LEU A 752 1.47 36.73 -11.46
CA LEU A 752 2.65 36.72 -12.33
C LEU A 752 3.96 36.41 -11.60
N ASP A 753 3.94 36.26 -10.27
CA ASP A 753 5.14 36.12 -9.43
C ASP A 753 6.07 34.98 -9.85
N GLU A 754 5.49 33.85 -10.27
CA GLU A 754 6.23 32.65 -10.67
C GLU A 754 7.05 32.82 -11.95
N LEU A 755 6.78 33.85 -12.76
CA LEU A 755 7.48 34.10 -14.03
C LEU A 755 8.74 34.96 -13.86
N ARG A 756 9.07 35.38 -12.64
CA ARG A 756 10.05 36.46 -12.40
C ARG A 756 11.49 36.00 -12.23
N CYS A 757 11.76 34.70 -12.18
CA CYS A 757 13.07 34.14 -11.82
C CYS A 757 13.95 33.75 -13.01
N ASP A 758 13.67 34.30 -14.18
CA ASP A 758 14.44 34.15 -15.41
C ASP A 758 14.91 35.54 -15.90
N SER A 759 16.04 35.62 -16.61
CA SER A 759 16.54 36.90 -17.15
C SER A 759 15.53 37.55 -18.10
N PHE A 760 14.79 36.73 -18.83
CA PHE A 760 13.60 37.12 -19.58
C PHE A 760 12.69 35.92 -19.79
N PHE A 761 11.41 36.16 -20.04
CA PHE A 761 10.51 35.11 -20.49
C PHE A 761 9.65 35.54 -21.67
N LEU A 762 9.36 34.57 -22.53
CA LEU A 762 8.50 34.66 -23.71
C LEU A 762 7.47 33.52 -23.71
N ALA A 763 6.60 33.51 -24.70
CA ALA A 763 5.65 32.44 -24.90
C ALA A 763 5.55 32.02 -26.37
N PHE A 764 5.31 30.73 -26.60
CA PHE A 764 4.89 30.23 -27.89
C PHE A 764 3.47 30.71 -28.21
N GLU A 765 3.28 31.21 -29.44
CA GLU A 765 1.96 31.40 -30.05
C GLU A 765 1.48 30.07 -30.65
N THR A 766 2.38 29.38 -31.36
CA THR A 766 2.17 28.06 -31.96
C THR A 766 3.44 27.22 -31.81
N SER A 767 3.48 25.98 -32.32
CA SER A 767 4.71 25.17 -32.22
C SER A 767 5.93 25.82 -32.88
N ASN A 768 5.70 26.68 -33.88
CA ASN A 768 6.75 27.24 -34.71
C ASN A 768 6.93 28.75 -34.53
N MET A 769 6.09 29.42 -33.73
CA MET A 769 6.08 30.88 -33.61
C MET A 769 5.94 31.30 -32.15
N VAL A 770 6.68 32.32 -31.75
CA VAL A 770 6.51 32.99 -30.45
C VAL A 770 5.49 34.12 -30.57
N GLN A 771 4.86 34.51 -29.47
CA GLN A 771 4.00 35.70 -29.43
C GLN A 771 4.71 36.90 -28.81
N ALA A 772 4.24 38.10 -29.14
CA ALA A 772 4.73 39.37 -28.61
C ALA A 772 3.77 40.02 -27.58
N GLY A 773 2.62 39.38 -27.29
CA GLY A 773 1.60 39.91 -26.39
C GLY A 773 2.05 40.02 -24.93
N ILE A 774 2.97 39.14 -24.52
CA ILE A 774 3.60 39.18 -23.20
C ILE A 774 5.10 38.94 -23.30
N ILE A 775 5.89 39.85 -22.71
CA ILE A 775 7.34 39.76 -22.61
C ILE A 775 7.75 40.20 -21.21
N GLY A 776 8.43 39.35 -20.46
CA GLY A 776 9.07 39.74 -19.20
C GLY A 776 10.58 39.80 -19.35
N ALA A 777 11.23 40.77 -18.71
CA ALA A 777 12.68 40.86 -18.70
C ALA A 777 13.23 41.63 -17.50
N GLU A 778 14.43 41.27 -17.07
CA GLU A 778 15.20 42.09 -16.14
C GLU A 778 15.66 43.40 -16.81
N LYS A 779 16.01 44.37 -15.97
CA LYS A 779 16.58 45.63 -16.45
C LYS A 779 17.90 45.36 -17.16
N ASN A 780 18.12 46.04 -18.29
CA ASN A 780 19.30 45.86 -19.16
C ASN A 780 19.46 44.43 -19.72
N CYS A 781 18.38 43.66 -19.85
CA CYS A 781 18.42 42.34 -20.48
C CYS A 781 19.02 42.41 -21.90
N ILE A 782 20.07 41.62 -22.15
CA ILE A 782 20.82 41.60 -23.41
C ILE A 782 19.91 41.21 -24.58
N PHE A 783 18.99 40.28 -24.37
CA PHE A 783 18.03 39.85 -25.40
C PHE A 783 17.12 41.01 -25.83
N ILE A 784 16.59 41.77 -24.87
CA ILE A 784 15.75 42.96 -25.15
C ILE A 784 16.56 44.05 -25.86
N GLU A 785 17.83 44.24 -25.49
CA GLU A 785 18.71 45.18 -26.18
C GLU A 785 18.95 44.79 -27.64
N ARG A 786 19.19 43.51 -27.92
CA ARG A 786 19.31 43.01 -29.30
C ARG A 786 18.03 43.23 -30.10
N LEU A 787 16.87 43.00 -29.51
CA LEU A 787 15.60 43.30 -30.17
C LEU A 787 15.46 44.79 -30.49
N LEU A 788 15.82 45.69 -29.56
CA LEU A 788 15.82 47.13 -29.83
C LEU A 788 16.77 47.51 -30.97
N THR A 789 17.91 46.84 -31.13
CA THR A 789 18.81 47.12 -32.26
C THR A 789 18.19 46.79 -33.62
N THR A 790 17.20 45.89 -33.71
CA THR A 790 16.49 45.59 -34.96
C THR A 790 15.65 46.76 -35.49
N TYR A 791 15.42 47.78 -34.66
CA TYR A 791 14.74 49.03 -35.03
C TYR A 791 15.74 50.13 -35.45
N LYS A 792 17.04 49.87 -35.55
CA LYS A 792 17.99 50.85 -36.11
C LYS A 792 17.88 50.91 -37.63
N ALA A 793 18.27 52.04 -38.24
CA ALA A 793 18.23 52.22 -39.68
C ALA A 793 18.96 51.08 -40.43
N SER A 794 18.37 50.61 -41.54
CA SER A 794 18.76 49.41 -42.30
C SER A 794 20.20 49.40 -42.83
N GLU A 795 20.86 50.55 -42.92
CA GLU A 795 22.26 50.67 -43.35
C GLU A 795 23.27 50.18 -42.31
N LEU A 796 22.86 49.97 -41.05
CA LEU A 796 23.71 49.53 -39.94
C LEU A 796 23.48 48.06 -39.54
N LEU A 797 22.60 47.35 -40.24
CA LEU A 797 22.23 45.96 -39.96
C LEU A 797 22.77 45.04 -41.05
N GLU A 798 23.33 43.89 -40.68
CA GLU A 798 23.78 42.87 -41.64
C GLU A 798 22.62 42.29 -42.49
N ASN A 799 21.36 42.53 -42.10
CA ASN A 799 20.17 42.03 -42.76
C ASN A 799 19.15 43.17 -42.94
N LYS A 800 18.86 43.55 -44.19
CA LYS A 800 18.15 44.80 -44.53
C LYS A 800 16.63 44.78 -44.26
N ASP A 801 16.05 43.61 -44.01
CA ASP A 801 14.59 43.43 -43.89
C ASP A 801 14.03 43.65 -42.46
N PHE A 802 14.88 43.80 -41.44
CA PHE A 802 14.44 43.84 -40.03
C PHE A 802 13.46 44.96 -39.67
N PRO A 803 13.60 46.21 -40.15
CA PRO A 803 12.72 47.30 -39.73
C PRO A 803 11.22 47.08 -40.04
N GLU A 804 10.91 46.38 -41.14
CA GLU A 804 9.54 46.15 -41.64
C GLU A 804 8.86 44.89 -41.07
N MET A 805 9.60 44.05 -40.33
CA MET A 805 9.08 42.81 -39.73
C MET A 805 8.29 43.05 -38.45
N LEU A 806 7.31 42.19 -38.17
CA LEU A 806 6.58 42.19 -36.88
C LEU A 806 7.49 41.78 -35.72
N LEU A 807 7.23 42.26 -34.50
CA LEU A 807 8.06 41.93 -33.33
C LEU A 807 8.20 40.42 -33.10
N LYS A 808 7.13 39.65 -33.29
CA LYS A 808 7.18 38.18 -33.15
C LYS A 808 8.16 37.49 -34.11
N GLU A 809 8.32 38.04 -35.32
CA GLU A 809 9.25 37.51 -36.31
C GLU A 809 10.69 37.94 -36.00
N LYS A 810 10.87 39.19 -35.54
CA LYS A 810 12.16 39.69 -35.00
C LYS A 810 12.63 38.81 -33.84
N MET A 811 11.75 38.54 -32.88
CA MET A 811 12.01 37.65 -31.73
C MET A 811 12.44 36.26 -32.18
N LEU A 812 11.68 35.65 -33.09
CA LEU A 812 12.01 34.33 -33.61
C LEU A 812 13.40 34.28 -34.27
N ARG A 813 13.75 35.28 -35.10
CA ARG A 813 15.07 35.34 -35.75
C ARG A 813 16.20 35.51 -34.74
N VAL A 814 16.05 36.38 -33.74
CA VAL A 814 17.06 36.57 -32.69
C VAL A 814 17.26 35.27 -31.90
N LEU A 815 16.17 34.59 -31.51
CA LEU A 815 16.24 33.31 -30.80
C LEU A 815 16.95 32.22 -31.62
N LEU A 816 16.67 32.12 -32.92
CA LEU A 816 17.33 31.15 -33.81
C LEU A 816 18.83 31.46 -33.98
N GLY A 817 19.21 32.73 -33.99
CA GLY A 817 20.61 33.15 -34.10
C GLY A 817 21.46 32.91 -32.84
N GLU A 818 20.84 32.82 -31.66
CA GLU A 818 21.54 32.60 -30.38
C GLU A 818 21.89 31.13 -30.11
N GLY A 819 21.23 30.20 -30.81
CA GLY A 819 21.42 28.76 -30.66
C GLY A 819 20.76 28.19 -29.39
N GLY A 820 20.35 26.91 -29.44
CA GLY A 820 19.70 26.22 -28.32
C GLY A 820 18.19 26.44 -28.18
N PHE A 821 17.59 27.27 -29.04
CA PHE A 821 16.14 27.38 -29.20
C PHE A 821 15.60 26.37 -30.23
N TYR A 822 14.51 25.69 -29.90
CA TYR A 822 13.84 24.73 -30.79
C TYR A 822 12.37 25.10 -31.02
N GLN A 823 11.94 25.13 -32.27
CA GLN A 823 10.54 25.37 -32.66
C GLN A 823 9.69 24.11 -32.46
N ASN A 824 9.30 23.83 -31.21
CA ASN A 824 8.50 22.64 -30.86
C ASN A 824 7.26 22.94 -29.98
N GLY A 825 7.02 24.21 -29.63
CA GLY A 825 5.87 24.63 -28.81
C GLY A 825 5.90 24.21 -27.33
N LYS A 826 6.96 23.52 -26.87
CA LYS A 826 7.13 23.10 -25.47
C LYS A 826 7.90 24.15 -24.68
N THR A 827 7.67 24.20 -23.36
CA THR A 827 8.44 25.05 -22.45
C THR A 827 9.94 24.73 -22.56
N GLN A 828 10.77 25.76 -22.68
CA GLN A 828 12.22 25.64 -22.90
C GLN A 828 12.99 26.63 -22.02
N HIS A 829 14.11 26.19 -21.46
CA HIS A 829 15.09 27.05 -20.81
C HIS A 829 16.27 27.26 -21.76
N LEU A 830 16.62 28.51 -22.00
CA LEU A 830 17.69 28.92 -22.89
C LEU A 830 19.00 29.11 -22.12
N ARG A 831 20.13 28.93 -22.82
CA ARG A 831 21.47 29.07 -22.22
C ARG A 831 21.78 30.49 -21.71
N ASN A 832 21.11 31.50 -22.24
CA ASN A 832 21.25 32.90 -21.86
C ASN A 832 20.35 33.30 -20.67
N GLY A 833 19.78 32.33 -19.94
CA GLY A 833 18.92 32.58 -18.79
C GLY A 833 17.48 32.96 -19.15
N GLY A 834 17.11 32.90 -20.44
CA GLY A 834 15.74 33.12 -20.90
C GLY A 834 14.86 31.87 -20.81
N LYS A 835 13.56 32.06 -20.66
CA LYS A 835 12.57 30.97 -20.67
C LYS A 835 11.47 31.22 -21.69
N ILE A 836 11.08 30.18 -22.42
CA ILE A 836 9.98 30.27 -23.39
C ILE A 836 8.91 29.29 -22.93
N TYR A 837 7.75 29.82 -22.54
CA TYR A 837 6.63 29.02 -22.08
C TYR A 837 5.81 28.45 -23.24
N SER A 838 5.23 27.27 -23.06
CA SER A 838 4.24 26.74 -23.99
C SER A 838 2.98 27.61 -24.07
N ALA A 839 2.26 27.48 -25.18
CA ALA A 839 1.08 28.32 -25.44
C ALA A 839 -0.01 28.19 -24.35
N ASN A 840 -0.19 27.00 -23.75
CA ASN A 840 -1.20 26.79 -22.69
C ASN A 840 -0.89 27.50 -21.36
N VAL A 841 0.30 28.10 -21.20
CA VAL A 841 0.67 28.84 -19.98
C VAL A 841 0.41 30.33 -20.14
N LEU A 842 0.89 30.94 -21.23
CA LEU A 842 0.91 32.41 -21.38
C LEU A 842 0.16 32.94 -22.60
N THR A 843 -0.47 32.08 -23.40
CA THR A 843 -1.10 32.45 -24.66
C THR A 843 -2.58 32.06 -24.72
N ILE A 844 -2.91 30.79 -24.44
CA ILE A 844 -4.27 30.26 -24.61
C ILE A 844 -4.71 29.42 -23.40
N ASN A 845 -5.97 29.58 -23.00
CA ASN A 845 -6.54 28.76 -21.94
C ASN A 845 -7.21 27.51 -22.54
N VAL A 846 -6.55 26.36 -22.39
CA VAL A 846 -7.10 25.04 -22.77
C VAL A 846 -7.92 24.37 -21.67
N HIS A 847 -8.16 25.09 -20.57
CA HIS A 847 -8.90 24.65 -19.39
C HIS A 847 -8.27 23.45 -18.64
N ASP A 848 -6.96 23.31 -18.71
CA ASP A 848 -6.16 22.35 -17.93
C ASP A 848 -5.77 22.88 -16.54
N GLY A 849 -6.15 24.12 -16.24
CA GLY A 849 -5.82 24.80 -14.98
C GLY A 849 -4.42 25.38 -14.93
N ASN A 850 -3.61 25.32 -15.99
CA ASN A 850 -2.23 25.82 -15.99
C ASN A 850 -2.11 27.28 -16.45
N CYS A 851 -2.96 27.71 -17.39
CA CYS A 851 -2.94 29.04 -17.99
C CYS A 851 -2.90 30.18 -16.95
N ILE A 852 -1.85 31.01 -17.04
CA ILE A 852 -1.62 32.23 -16.25
C ILE A 852 -2.13 33.45 -17.01
N VAL A 853 -1.88 33.52 -18.33
CA VAL A 853 -2.29 34.63 -19.20
C VAL A 853 -2.97 34.11 -20.45
N LYS A 854 -4.07 34.74 -20.84
CA LYS A 854 -4.86 34.42 -22.02
C LYS A 854 -4.90 35.61 -22.98
N HIS A 855 -4.60 35.36 -24.25
CA HIS A 855 -4.75 36.32 -25.34
C HIS A 855 -6.17 36.28 -25.94
N HIS A 856 -6.81 37.44 -26.13
CA HIS A 856 -8.13 37.57 -26.76
C HIS A 856 -8.04 37.82 -28.28
N TYR A 857 -7.81 36.74 -29.03
CA TYR A 857 -7.63 36.74 -30.51
C TYR A 857 -8.80 37.32 -31.35
N ASP A 858 -10.01 37.46 -30.82
CA ASP A 858 -11.22 37.75 -31.61
C ASP A 858 -11.39 39.23 -32.01
N ILE A 859 -10.37 40.07 -31.78
CA ILE A 859 -10.43 41.52 -32.00
C ILE A 859 -9.46 41.89 -33.12
N CYS A 860 -9.86 41.64 -34.37
CA CYS A 860 -9.16 42.25 -35.51
C CYS A 860 -9.57 43.73 -35.63
N LYS A 861 -8.59 44.62 -35.73
CA LYS A 861 -8.83 46.01 -36.17
C LYS A 861 -9.45 45.98 -37.59
N PRO A 862 -10.40 46.89 -37.92
CA PRO A 862 -11.01 46.92 -39.24
C PRO A 862 -9.94 47.01 -40.34
N GLY A 863 -9.89 46.01 -41.24
CA GLY A 863 -8.96 45.99 -42.39
C GLY A 863 -7.79 45.02 -42.30
N GLN A 864 -7.50 44.39 -41.15
CA GLN A 864 -6.49 43.33 -41.07
C GLN A 864 -7.08 41.95 -41.38
N LYS A 865 -6.54 41.26 -42.40
CA LYS A 865 -6.79 39.83 -42.64
C LYS A 865 -5.99 39.03 -41.61
N VAL A 866 -6.64 38.49 -40.58
CA VAL A 866 -5.97 37.63 -39.59
C VAL A 866 -6.02 36.17 -40.02
N TRP A 867 -4.85 35.54 -40.06
CA TRP A 867 -4.65 34.12 -40.37
C TRP A 867 -4.73 33.20 -39.12
N CYS A 868 -4.89 33.74 -37.91
CA CYS A 868 -4.91 32.96 -36.66
C CYS A 868 -6.04 33.44 -35.73
N ASN A 869 -7.17 32.71 -35.69
CA ASN A 869 -8.13 32.83 -34.59
C ASN A 869 -7.68 31.94 -33.42
N GLY A 870 -8.18 32.16 -32.19
CA GLY A 870 -7.77 31.35 -31.03
C GLY A 870 -7.99 29.84 -31.20
N TYR A 871 -8.93 29.46 -32.07
CA TYR A 871 -9.12 28.07 -32.50
C TYR A 871 -7.89 27.49 -33.24
N GLU A 872 -7.24 28.27 -34.11
CA GLU A 872 -6.06 27.85 -34.86
C GLU A 872 -4.86 27.61 -33.93
N VAL A 873 -4.69 28.45 -32.92
CA VAL A 873 -3.66 28.27 -31.89
C VAL A 873 -3.89 27.00 -31.08
N ILE A 874 -5.13 26.76 -30.62
CA ILE A 874 -5.53 25.50 -29.98
C ILE A 874 -5.26 24.31 -30.90
N ARG A 875 -5.62 24.43 -32.18
CA ARG A 875 -5.45 23.38 -33.18
C ARG A 875 -3.97 22.99 -33.33
N GLN A 876 -3.08 23.97 -33.47
CA GLN A 876 -1.66 23.73 -33.63
C GLN A 876 -1.01 23.18 -32.34
N TYR A 877 -1.42 23.67 -31.17
CA TYR A 877 -0.95 23.16 -29.88
C TYR A 877 -1.22 21.66 -29.71
N PHE A 878 -2.45 21.20 -29.98
CA PHE A 878 -2.77 19.77 -29.87
C PHE A 878 -2.13 18.92 -30.98
N ALA A 879 -2.05 19.44 -32.21
CA ALA A 879 -1.41 18.73 -33.31
C ALA A 879 0.09 18.46 -33.02
N SER A 880 0.82 19.42 -32.47
CA SER A 880 2.23 19.25 -32.14
C SER A 880 2.47 18.27 -30.98
N GLN A 881 1.58 18.21 -29.99
CA GLN A 881 1.71 17.24 -28.89
C GLN A 881 1.58 15.80 -29.39
N ILE A 882 0.57 15.53 -30.23
CA ILE A 882 0.34 14.19 -30.82
C ILE A 882 1.53 13.73 -31.66
N LEU A 883 2.08 14.62 -32.48
CA LEU A 883 3.24 14.35 -33.34
C LEU A 883 4.52 13.98 -32.56
N LEU A 884 4.68 14.55 -31.36
CA LEU A 884 5.85 14.29 -30.51
C LEU A 884 5.72 12.99 -29.72
N GLU A 885 4.49 12.54 -29.43
CA GLU A 885 4.23 11.24 -28.80
C GLU A 885 4.38 10.07 -29.77
N SER A 886 4.18 10.29 -31.08
CA SER A 886 4.27 9.24 -32.10
C SER A 886 5.70 8.90 -32.57
N ASN A 887 6.72 9.68 -32.17
CA ASN A 887 8.10 9.47 -32.63
C ASN A 887 8.91 8.55 -31.70
N GLU A 888 8.73 7.23 -31.87
CA GLU A 888 9.83 6.30 -31.69
C GLU A 888 10.94 6.62 -32.71
N LYS A 889 12.13 6.98 -32.20
CA LYS A 889 13.44 6.95 -32.89
C LYS A 889 13.41 7.20 -34.42
N SER A 890 13.30 8.45 -34.85
CA SER A 890 13.89 8.83 -36.14
C SER A 890 14.54 10.22 -36.03
N SER A 891 15.86 10.23 -36.15
CA SER A 891 16.64 11.42 -36.45
C SER A 891 16.47 11.72 -37.95
N ASN A 892 16.03 12.94 -38.27
CA ASN A 892 15.77 13.51 -39.60
C ASN A 892 14.40 13.23 -40.20
N SER A 893 13.45 14.15 -40.00
CA SER A 893 12.56 14.56 -41.09
C SER A 893 12.13 16.02 -40.95
N SER A 894 12.31 16.74 -42.07
CA SER A 894 11.90 18.11 -42.32
C SER A 894 10.36 18.21 -42.41
N ALA A 895 9.85 19.44 -42.48
CA ALA A 895 8.44 19.87 -42.51
C ALA A 895 7.41 19.07 -43.37
N VAL A 896 7.84 18.09 -44.14
CA VAL A 896 7.04 17.21 -45.02
C VAL A 896 6.14 16.23 -44.23
N ASP A 897 6.51 15.82 -43.00
CA ASP A 897 5.65 14.92 -42.18
C ASP A 897 4.47 15.66 -41.51
N TYR A 898 4.61 16.96 -41.24
CA TYR A 898 3.56 17.75 -40.58
C TYR A 898 2.29 17.87 -41.44
N GLU A 899 2.44 18.09 -42.74
CA GLU A 899 1.30 18.34 -43.63
C GLU A 899 0.50 17.07 -43.95
N ARG A 900 1.17 15.90 -43.96
CA ARG A 900 0.57 14.59 -44.18
C ARG A 900 -0.19 14.11 -42.94
N LEU A 901 0.44 14.11 -41.76
CA LEU A 901 -0.24 13.68 -40.53
C LEU A 901 -1.39 14.62 -40.16
N TYR A 902 -1.26 15.91 -40.49
CA TYR A 902 -2.34 16.90 -40.41
C TYR A 902 -3.57 16.51 -41.23
N LYS A 903 -3.39 16.02 -42.47
CA LYS A 903 -4.50 15.53 -43.32
C LYS A 903 -5.10 14.23 -42.76
N GLU A 904 -4.28 13.35 -42.17
CA GLU A 904 -4.73 12.11 -41.53
C GLU A 904 -5.54 12.38 -40.24
N ILE A 905 -5.10 13.30 -39.39
CA ILE A 905 -5.85 13.74 -38.19
C ILE A 905 -7.14 14.45 -38.59
N GLN A 906 -7.13 15.33 -39.61
CA GLN A 906 -8.35 15.98 -40.13
C GLN A 906 -9.40 14.99 -40.66
N SER A 907 -8.95 13.86 -41.21
CA SER A 907 -9.81 12.79 -41.73
C SER A 907 -10.19 11.74 -40.68
N SER A 908 -9.55 11.76 -39.50
CA SER A 908 -9.86 10.85 -38.40
C SER A 908 -11.25 11.08 -37.80
N THR A 909 -11.90 10.00 -37.42
CA THR A 909 -13.25 9.97 -36.82
C THR A 909 -13.30 10.76 -35.50
N PHE A 910 -12.22 10.70 -34.71
CA PHE A 910 -12.09 11.40 -33.42
C PHE A 910 -12.06 12.93 -33.61
N TRP A 911 -11.34 13.43 -34.62
CA TRP A 911 -11.28 14.86 -34.92
C TRP A 911 -12.60 15.40 -35.49
N ARG A 912 -13.29 14.61 -36.34
CA ARG A 912 -14.63 14.95 -36.84
C ARG A 912 -15.69 14.98 -35.74
N MET A 913 -15.55 14.20 -34.67
CA MET A 913 -16.46 14.20 -33.50
C MET A 913 -16.25 15.38 -32.55
N THR A 914 -15.02 15.87 -32.39
CA THR A 914 -14.71 16.96 -31.44
C THR A 914 -15.11 18.35 -31.95
N LYS A 915 -15.27 18.55 -33.27
CA LYS A 915 -15.75 19.83 -33.83
C LYS A 915 -17.25 20.08 -33.53
N PRO A 916 -18.16 19.11 -33.71
CA PRO A 916 -19.54 19.19 -33.21
C PRO A 916 -19.62 19.37 -31.70
N LEU A 917 -18.80 18.65 -30.91
CA LEU A 917 -18.79 18.78 -29.44
C LEU A 917 -18.32 20.15 -28.96
N ARG A 918 -17.39 20.80 -29.67
CA ARG A 918 -16.95 22.18 -29.40
C ARG A 918 -18.00 23.21 -29.81
N ILE A 919 -18.62 23.06 -30.98
CA ILE A 919 -19.77 23.87 -31.42
C ILE A 919 -20.93 23.73 -30.44
N PHE A 920 -21.17 22.52 -29.92
CA PHE A 920 -22.18 22.23 -28.90
C PHE A 920 -21.82 22.84 -27.55
N ALA A 921 -20.57 22.76 -27.11
CA ALA A 921 -20.10 23.42 -25.88
C ALA A 921 -20.20 24.95 -25.96
N ASP A 922 -19.87 25.55 -27.10
CA ASP A 922 -20.01 26.98 -27.36
C ASP A 922 -21.49 27.40 -27.50
N PHE A 923 -22.33 26.53 -28.06
CA PHE A 923 -23.79 26.69 -28.07
C PHE A 923 -24.36 26.65 -26.64
N CYS A 924 -23.94 25.70 -25.80
CA CYS A 924 -24.32 25.62 -24.39
C CYS A 924 -23.83 26.83 -23.58
N LYS A 925 -22.61 27.33 -23.83
CA LYS A 925 -22.10 28.58 -23.22
C LYS A 925 -22.90 29.81 -23.65
N LYS A 926 -23.31 29.91 -24.92
CA LYS A 926 -24.17 30.99 -25.43
C LYS A 926 -25.59 30.94 -24.86
N ILE A 927 -26.12 29.75 -24.55
CA ILE A 927 -27.40 29.60 -23.83
C ILE A 927 -27.28 30.10 -22.38
N LYS A 928 -26.15 29.81 -21.70
CA LYS A 928 -25.89 30.29 -20.32
C LYS A 928 -25.80 31.82 -20.21
N CYS A 929 -25.26 32.53 -21.20
CA CYS A 929 -25.24 34.01 -21.19
C CYS A 929 -26.59 34.66 -21.55
N LYS A 930 -27.52 33.95 -22.20
CA LYS A 930 -28.88 34.46 -22.49
C LYS A 930 -29.88 34.21 -21.37
N MET A 931 -29.60 33.28 -20.46
CA MET A 931 -30.43 33.00 -19.29
C MET A 931 -29.88 33.76 -18.08
N GLY A 932 -30.07 35.08 -18.08
CA GLY A 932 -30.00 35.86 -16.86
C GLY A 932 -31.04 35.34 -15.86
N GLY A 933 -30.54 34.79 -14.76
CA GLY A 933 -31.28 34.52 -13.53
C GLY A 933 -32.45 33.54 -13.63
N LYS A 934 -32.18 32.25 -13.39
CA LYS A 934 -32.92 31.39 -12.44
C LYS A 934 -32.35 29.97 -12.40
N ASN A 935 -32.44 29.38 -11.21
CA ASN A 935 -31.82 28.15 -10.72
C ASN A 935 -32.01 26.87 -11.56
N ASP A 936 -31.04 25.97 -11.35
CA ASP A 936 -31.06 24.49 -11.36
C ASP A 936 -31.41 23.71 -12.64
N LYS A 937 -30.37 23.24 -13.34
CA LYS A 937 -29.90 21.84 -13.32
C LYS A 937 -28.63 21.67 -14.16
#